data_AF-A0A7C0UXD6-F1
#
_entry.id   AF-A0A7C0UXD6-F1
#
_cell.length_a   1.000
_cell.length_b   1.000
_cell.length_c   1.000
_cell.angle_alpha   90.00
_cell.angle_beta   90.00
_cell.angle_gamma   90.00
#
_symmetry.space_group_name_H-M   'P 1'
#
loop_
_entity.id
_entity.type
_entity.pdbx_description
1 polymer ?
#
loop_
_entity_poly.entity_id
_entity_poly.type
_entity_poly.pdbx_seq_one_letter_code
_entity_poly.pdbx_strand_id
1 'polypeptide(L)'
;MLFLLLPLLFPSSFTQNHSVVVDGNPDDWVGKAPQAENSEAYDGGEYIWRDAVNDDSGDGDYVYPSNPVFDTYPEDDQVYDLIEWRVTWDSNYVYFLFRVANITNSWNSSRGFSHQLPIVLIDKDRAPGSGRTDVIRGANCRVSSEAAWEWAVWASGWGIGAEDAYGNVYEDSSFVGAQVAGASTTNCIEMAVPISYIGDPTGQTWRFYVILGPEEFSHCRRVDEFPSEWAIGGGEGDAEHWGDDPNFLDLAFYSSTEEQEAELGEYKYTGETVILNGYKDVTFNGEAFGGSLEIEGLETVMNGTEDRTVLFNVTCRLDVAETHIYNVTVWVAGISPNTTCEEDYSFSFSENSFLLAPGQSRTVTLLVEYLGNCSHSFLSSGSYSVMVSANFTCDVENVQRTAVNGFEVLSSVPPIGGQARRIDVILLFHFNQNLVPYGDQANDACYVGLLKTLRKHPQSKFAIHISGCLLEDLQWFNNTAIQLVRDGVEEGQFEVIGSTYIQNIMYSTRMNDTDYQFNEMQIKKHRELIQKIFGVAPKGFWNPERTWSQSFVPLLVRNGYEYTQVEDYILERSGASGSEYLVRTTSLNGSQLVIFNDDKNFEGIVNGAIDSGDASYMVDFLWEQYNLDVNDQFAVCYFEDAEATGLWDYENGENPHIDWNNLDQILTVLESHPWIKLTTYEEFLKNHAPAEDVSPVLDGAATWMGGDSWFDQNNSPLMNGYRAFFNQIRNYLNRVNQTIQEAKQQGKD
;
A
#
# COMPACT_ATOMS: atom_id res chain seq x y z
N MET A 1 68.77 38.30 15.80
CA MET A 1 68.86 38.35 14.32
C MET A 1 69.07 36.93 13.86
N LEU A 2 68.15 36.22 13.20
CA LEU A 2 66.99 36.58 12.40
C LEU A 2 66.03 35.36 12.51
N PHE A 3 64.81 35.53 13.02
CA PHE A 3 63.76 34.52 12.86
C PHE A 3 63.16 34.74 11.47
N LEU A 4 63.23 33.72 10.60
CA LEU A 4 62.50 33.71 9.34
C LEU A 4 61.01 33.54 9.64
N LEU A 5 60.24 34.61 9.44
CA LEU A 5 58.79 34.55 9.27
C LEU A 5 58.51 33.94 7.89
N LEU A 6 57.97 32.72 7.86
CA LEU A 6 57.16 32.27 6.73
C LEU A 6 55.81 33.01 6.79
N PRO A 7 55.30 33.56 5.67
CA PRO A 7 53.92 34.00 5.64
C PRO A 7 53.03 32.76 5.70
N LEU A 8 52.26 32.64 6.78
CA LEU A 8 51.03 31.85 6.78
C LEU A 8 50.15 32.43 5.68
N LEU A 9 50.07 31.74 4.55
CA LEU A 9 48.96 31.89 3.61
C LEU A 9 47.72 31.44 4.36
N PHE A 10 46.95 32.41 4.88
CA PHE A 10 45.56 32.16 5.21
C PHE A 10 44.87 31.78 3.88
N PRO A 11 44.14 30.65 3.81
CA PRO A 11 43.22 30.47 2.71
C PRO A 11 42.29 31.67 2.67
N SER A 12 42.03 32.13 1.45
CA SER A 12 41.01 33.08 1.07
C SER A 12 39.75 32.94 1.94
N SER A 13 39.22 34.08 2.37
CA SER A 13 37.91 34.24 3.01
C SER A 13 36.88 33.25 2.46
N PHE A 14 36.43 32.33 3.31
CA PHE A 14 35.23 31.54 3.01
C PHE A 14 34.08 32.52 2.78
N THR A 15 33.50 32.47 1.57
CA THR A 15 32.28 33.21 1.22
C THR A 15 31.11 32.69 2.02
N GLN A 16 30.26 33.61 2.45
CA GLN A 16 29.07 33.39 3.25
C GLN A 16 28.03 32.61 2.43
N ASN A 17 27.40 31.61 3.05
CA ASN A 17 26.17 30.99 2.57
C ASN A 17 25.09 32.07 2.31
N HIS A 18 24.12 31.81 1.43
CA HIS A 18 23.17 32.82 0.97
C HIS A 18 21.78 32.25 0.69
N SER A 19 20.78 33.14 0.75
CA SER A 19 19.41 32.82 0.35
C SER A 19 19.28 32.74 -1.17
N VAL A 20 18.35 31.90 -1.62
CA VAL A 20 17.92 31.76 -3.02
C VAL A 20 16.43 32.09 -3.10
N VAL A 21 16.03 32.80 -4.14
CA VAL A 21 14.63 33.04 -4.50
C VAL A 21 14.18 31.89 -5.40
N VAL A 22 13.27 31.05 -4.90
CA VAL A 22 12.76 29.90 -5.67
C VAL A 22 11.79 30.38 -6.76
N ASP A 23 12.32 30.62 -7.94
CA ASP A 23 11.55 31.07 -9.11
C ASP A 23 11.97 30.37 -10.43
N GLY A 24 12.90 29.43 -10.36
CA GLY A 24 13.47 28.69 -11.47
C GLY A 24 14.55 29.47 -12.23
N ASN A 25 14.94 30.67 -11.78
CA ASN A 25 15.99 31.47 -12.40
C ASN A 25 17.31 31.39 -11.61
N PRO A 26 18.36 30.75 -12.16
CA PRO A 26 19.60 30.50 -11.43
C PRO A 26 20.51 31.73 -11.25
N ASP A 27 20.03 32.96 -11.51
CA ASP A 27 20.84 34.19 -11.49
C ASP A 27 21.41 34.54 -10.09
N ASP A 28 20.75 34.06 -9.03
CA ASP A 28 21.18 34.23 -7.64
C ASP A 28 22.04 33.07 -7.11
N TRP A 29 22.30 32.04 -7.94
CA TRP A 29 23.35 31.05 -7.74
C TRP A 29 24.68 31.59 -8.30
N VAL A 30 25.48 32.17 -7.43
CA VAL A 30 26.67 32.99 -7.77
C VAL A 30 27.94 32.17 -7.98
N GLY A 31 27.95 30.91 -7.55
CA GLY A 31 29.09 30.00 -7.67
C GLY A 31 29.42 29.66 -9.12
N LYS A 32 30.72 29.48 -9.40
CA LYS A 32 31.21 29.09 -10.73
C LYS A 32 31.38 27.58 -10.83
N ALA A 33 30.58 26.97 -11.69
CA ALA A 33 30.68 25.56 -12.03
C ALA A 33 32.06 25.19 -12.62
N PRO A 34 32.55 23.96 -12.38
CA PRO A 34 33.78 23.47 -12.98
C PRO A 34 33.63 23.30 -14.51
N GLN A 35 34.76 23.32 -15.24
CA GLN A 35 34.75 23.18 -16.70
C GLN A 35 34.75 21.73 -17.20
N ALA A 36 35.06 20.75 -16.36
CA ALA A 36 35.00 19.34 -16.72
C ALA A 36 33.59 18.81 -16.38
N GLU A 37 33.11 17.86 -17.17
CA GLU A 37 31.96 17.01 -16.81
C GLU A 37 32.39 16.01 -15.73
N ASN A 38 31.43 15.49 -14.99
CA ASN A 38 31.63 14.61 -13.83
C ASN A 38 32.65 15.17 -12.84
N SER A 39 32.48 16.44 -12.48
CA SER A 39 33.40 17.13 -11.59
C SER A 39 32.73 18.14 -10.66
N GLU A 40 33.42 18.43 -9.56
CA GLU A 40 32.90 19.27 -8.48
C GLU A 40 33.67 20.58 -8.29
N ALA A 41 32.98 21.58 -7.74
CA ALA A 41 33.58 22.80 -7.25
C ALA A 41 32.90 23.27 -5.95
N TYR A 42 33.67 23.99 -5.14
CA TYR A 42 33.15 24.78 -4.02
C TYR A 42 33.47 26.24 -4.32
N ASP A 43 32.46 27.04 -4.65
CA ASP A 43 32.62 28.46 -5.00
C ASP A 43 31.35 29.23 -4.62
N GLY A 44 31.49 30.50 -4.24
CA GLY A 44 30.32 31.34 -3.93
C GLY A 44 29.53 30.98 -2.67
N GLY A 45 29.94 29.96 -1.91
CA GLY A 45 29.13 29.40 -0.81
C GLY A 45 28.29 28.20 -1.22
N GLU A 46 28.43 27.73 -2.46
CA GLU A 46 27.71 26.59 -3.03
C GLU A 46 28.65 25.38 -3.18
N TYR A 47 28.10 24.19 -2.98
CA TYR A 47 28.66 22.99 -3.61
C TYR A 47 28.02 22.82 -4.98
N ILE A 48 28.85 22.55 -5.99
CA ILE A 48 28.43 22.44 -7.38
C ILE A 48 28.96 21.14 -7.94
N TRP A 49 28.06 20.28 -8.41
CA TRP A 49 28.36 19.13 -9.25
C TRP A 49 27.98 19.47 -10.69
N ARG A 50 28.93 19.31 -11.62
CA ARG A 50 28.64 19.35 -13.04
C ARG A 50 28.65 17.92 -13.56
N ASP A 51 27.50 17.51 -14.06
CA ASP A 51 27.26 16.17 -14.58
C ASP A 51 27.78 16.03 -16.02
N ALA A 52 27.73 14.80 -16.54
CA ALA A 52 27.90 14.58 -17.96
C ALA A 52 26.66 15.08 -18.73
N VAL A 53 26.71 14.96 -20.05
CA VAL A 53 25.59 15.31 -20.91
C VAL A 53 25.29 14.06 -21.70
N ASN A 54 24.01 13.72 -21.85
CA ASN A 54 23.52 12.52 -22.53
C ASN A 54 23.94 11.22 -21.83
N ASP A 55 23.90 11.17 -20.49
CA ASP A 55 24.11 9.95 -19.70
C ASP A 55 22.87 9.40 -19.00
N ASP A 56 21.71 9.94 -19.34
CA ASP A 56 20.34 9.54 -18.97
C ASP A 56 19.86 8.22 -19.59
N SER A 57 20.72 7.21 -19.50
CA SER A 57 20.59 5.89 -20.13
C SER A 57 20.02 4.81 -19.21
N GLY A 58 19.77 5.13 -17.95
CA GLY A 58 19.38 4.15 -16.94
C GLY A 58 20.40 3.01 -16.83
N ASP A 59 19.96 1.79 -17.06
CA ASP A 59 20.80 0.59 -17.05
C ASP A 59 21.51 0.29 -18.39
N GLY A 60 21.43 1.23 -19.34
CA GLY A 60 22.09 1.18 -20.65
C GLY A 60 21.21 0.68 -21.81
N ASP A 61 19.99 0.20 -21.57
CA ASP A 61 19.04 -0.13 -22.64
C ASP A 61 17.65 0.49 -22.51
N TYR A 62 17.48 1.43 -21.57
CA TYR A 62 16.22 2.18 -21.44
C TYR A 62 15.93 3.02 -22.68
N VAL A 63 14.64 3.05 -23.04
CA VAL A 63 14.13 3.74 -24.21
C VAL A 63 13.07 4.74 -23.80
N TYR A 64 13.31 6.00 -24.09
CA TYR A 64 12.37 7.09 -23.84
C TYR A 64 10.96 6.84 -24.40
N PRO A 65 9.92 7.41 -23.78
CA PRO A 65 8.57 7.37 -24.33
C PRO A 65 8.51 8.01 -25.72
N SER A 66 7.69 7.44 -26.60
CA SER A 66 7.61 7.89 -28.00
C SER A 66 6.80 9.18 -28.21
N ASN A 67 6.17 9.73 -27.16
CA ASN A 67 5.46 11.01 -27.28
C ASN A 67 6.45 12.20 -27.37
N PRO A 68 6.26 13.14 -28.32
CA PRO A 68 7.13 14.31 -28.50
C PRO A 68 7.22 15.27 -27.30
N VAL A 69 6.43 15.09 -26.24
CA VAL A 69 6.59 15.89 -25.01
C VAL A 69 7.81 15.47 -24.18
N PHE A 70 8.30 14.24 -24.37
CA PHE A 70 9.49 13.69 -23.72
C PHE A 70 10.73 13.72 -24.64
N ASP A 71 10.52 13.66 -25.96
CA ASP A 71 11.60 13.68 -26.95
C ASP A 71 11.63 15.02 -27.70
N THR A 72 12.57 15.87 -27.32
CA THR A 72 12.87 17.15 -27.99
C THR A 72 14.19 17.05 -28.73
N TYR A 73 14.15 16.57 -29.97
CA TYR A 73 15.33 16.55 -30.85
C TYR A 73 15.94 17.97 -31.03
N PRO A 74 17.28 18.13 -30.96
CA PRO A 74 18.32 17.08 -31.01
C PRO A 74 18.67 16.43 -29.65
N GLU A 75 19.36 15.28 -29.73
CA GLU A 75 19.76 14.38 -28.62
C GLU A 75 20.33 15.08 -27.36
N ASP A 76 20.88 16.29 -27.48
CA ASP A 76 21.43 17.12 -26.39
C ASP A 76 20.39 17.93 -25.57
N ASP A 77 19.09 17.59 -25.65
CA ASP A 77 17.98 18.35 -25.05
C ASP A 77 16.93 17.41 -24.42
N GLN A 78 17.37 16.32 -23.80
CA GLN A 78 16.49 15.31 -23.18
C GLN A 78 15.94 15.77 -21.83
N VAL A 79 14.74 15.29 -21.47
CA VAL A 79 14.03 15.77 -20.28
C VAL A 79 14.54 15.15 -18.98
N TYR A 80 15.26 14.03 -19.03
CA TYR A 80 15.82 13.36 -17.84
C TYR A 80 17.36 13.41 -17.75
N ASP A 81 18.02 14.24 -18.57
CA ASP A 81 19.47 14.47 -18.55
C ASP A 81 19.82 15.59 -17.54
N LEU A 82 20.41 15.22 -16.41
CA LEU A 82 20.91 16.11 -15.37
C LEU A 82 22.23 16.73 -15.87
N ILE A 83 22.37 18.05 -15.71
CA ILE A 83 23.54 18.79 -16.20
C ILE A 83 24.34 19.38 -15.04
N GLU A 84 23.64 19.80 -13.99
CA GLU A 84 24.26 20.44 -12.85
C GLU A 84 23.37 20.28 -11.62
N TRP A 85 23.98 19.88 -10.52
CA TRP A 85 23.34 19.92 -9.21
C TRP A 85 24.08 20.87 -8.28
N ARG A 86 23.33 21.68 -7.51
CA ARG A 86 23.92 22.57 -6.50
C ARG A 86 23.20 22.47 -5.17
N VAL A 87 23.96 22.74 -4.10
CA VAL A 87 23.39 22.94 -2.76
C VAL A 87 24.01 24.15 -2.07
N THR A 88 23.15 24.96 -1.45
CA THR A 88 23.48 26.07 -0.54
C THR A 88 22.43 26.14 0.58
N TRP A 89 22.58 27.05 1.55
CA TRP A 89 21.64 27.17 2.67
C TRP A 89 21.61 28.58 3.25
N ASP A 90 20.57 28.89 4.01
CA ASP A 90 20.50 30.08 4.85
C ASP A 90 19.94 29.76 6.24
N SER A 91 19.45 30.75 6.96
CA SER A 91 18.87 30.56 8.31
C SER A 91 17.57 29.73 8.37
N ASN A 92 16.90 29.54 7.23
CA ASN A 92 15.56 28.97 7.11
C ASN A 92 15.51 27.76 6.19
N TYR A 93 16.34 27.68 5.15
CA TYR A 93 16.24 26.65 4.11
C TYR A 93 17.60 26.06 3.74
N VAL A 94 17.58 24.79 3.34
CA VAL A 94 18.57 24.22 2.43
C VAL A 94 18.00 24.31 1.03
N TYR A 95 18.78 24.82 0.10
CA TYR A 95 18.38 25.04 -1.28
C TYR A 95 19.06 24.02 -2.19
N PHE A 96 18.30 23.47 -3.14
CA PHE A 96 18.81 22.60 -4.18
C PHE A 96 18.50 23.20 -5.56
N LEU A 97 19.47 23.15 -6.47
CA LEU A 97 19.30 23.45 -7.88
C LEU A 97 19.50 22.16 -8.68
N PHE A 98 18.57 21.87 -9.57
CA PHE A 98 18.71 20.88 -10.63
C PHE A 98 18.66 21.62 -11.96
N ARG A 99 19.78 21.69 -12.66
CA ARG A 99 19.81 22.09 -14.08
C ARG A 99 19.72 20.82 -14.90
N VAL A 100 18.76 20.76 -15.81
CA VAL A 100 18.57 19.64 -16.73
C VAL A 100 18.77 20.11 -18.16
N ALA A 101 18.98 19.19 -19.10
CA ALA A 101 19.16 19.56 -20.50
C ALA A 101 17.93 20.30 -21.01
N ASN A 102 16.73 19.76 -20.71
CA ASN A 102 15.46 20.39 -21.07
C ASN A 102 14.38 20.35 -19.99
N ILE A 103 13.64 21.45 -19.83
CA ILE A 103 12.39 21.50 -19.08
C ILE A 103 11.23 21.78 -20.03
N THR A 104 10.26 20.86 -20.05
CA THR A 104 8.97 21.10 -20.69
C THR A 104 7.85 21.21 -19.63
N ASN A 105 6.83 22.01 -19.94
CA ASN A 105 5.62 22.13 -19.11
C ASN A 105 4.37 21.83 -19.94
N SER A 106 4.40 20.70 -20.65
CA SER A 106 3.36 20.28 -21.59
C SER A 106 2.00 20.06 -20.93
N TRP A 107 1.98 19.82 -19.62
CA TRP A 107 0.76 19.61 -18.83
C TRP A 107 0.32 20.83 -18.03
N ASN A 108 0.98 21.98 -18.23
CA ASN A 108 0.66 23.24 -17.58
C ASN A 108 0.60 23.11 -16.05
N SER A 109 1.60 22.43 -15.49
CA SER A 109 1.86 22.35 -14.07
C SER A 109 2.02 23.75 -13.46
N SER A 110 1.65 23.87 -12.19
CA SER A 110 1.73 25.13 -11.43
C SER A 110 3.16 25.51 -11.05
N ARG A 111 4.10 24.55 -11.07
CA ARG A 111 5.50 24.73 -10.69
C ARG A 111 6.44 24.93 -11.88
N GLY A 112 5.97 24.77 -13.12
CA GLY A 112 6.71 25.18 -14.32
C GLY A 112 7.47 24.07 -15.05
N PHE A 113 7.29 22.81 -14.65
CA PHE A 113 7.84 21.62 -15.29
C PHE A 113 6.85 20.45 -15.15
N SER A 114 6.86 19.48 -16.07
CA SER A 114 5.85 18.41 -16.12
C SER A 114 6.38 17.00 -15.93
N HIS A 115 7.64 16.72 -16.29
CA HIS A 115 8.07 15.33 -16.48
C HIS A 115 9.08 14.84 -15.46
N GLN A 116 9.91 15.74 -14.91
CA GLN A 116 10.99 15.41 -13.99
C GLN A 116 10.50 15.17 -12.57
N LEU A 117 11.17 14.26 -11.87
CA LEU A 117 11.08 14.02 -10.44
C LEU A 117 12.50 14.10 -9.85
N PRO A 118 13.03 15.30 -9.54
CA PRO A 118 14.27 15.44 -8.78
C PRO A 118 14.10 14.85 -7.37
N ILE A 119 15.06 14.03 -6.95
CA ILE A 119 15.09 13.36 -5.65
C ILE A 119 16.46 13.58 -5.01
N VAL A 120 16.47 13.90 -3.72
CA VAL A 120 17.66 14.05 -2.90
C VAL A 120 17.50 13.19 -1.65
N LEU A 121 18.38 12.20 -1.46
CA LEU A 121 18.46 11.43 -0.21
C LEU A 121 19.60 12.01 0.64
N ILE A 122 19.34 12.24 1.92
CA ILE A 122 20.19 12.99 2.84
C ILE A 122 20.55 12.09 4.03
N ASP A 123 21.78 11.61 4.06
CA ASP A 123 22.43 10.98 5.21
C ASP A 123 23.18 12.07 5.99
N LYS A 124 22.68 12.42 7.17
CA LYS A 124 23.15 13.56 7.97
C LYS A 124 24.25 13.15 8.93
N ASP A 125 24.18 11.95 9.49
CA ASP A 125 25.08 11.49 10.55
C ASP A 125 26.24 10.62 10.05
N ARG A 126 26.11 10.06 8.84
CA ARG A 126 27.04 9.12 8.19
C ARG A 126 27.33 7.89 9.04
N ALA A 127 26.35 7.49 9.86
CA ALA A 127 26.44 6.32 10.69
C ALA A 127 25.87 5.11 9.94
N PRO A 128 26.59 3.99 9.86
CA PRO A 128 26.05 2.79 9.22
C PRO A 128 24.78 2.31 9.92
N GLY A 129 23.69 2.16 9.15
CA GLY A 129 22.40 1.65 9.59
C GLY A 129 21.56 2.59 10.45
N SER A 130 21.86 3.90 10.49
CA SER A 130 21.07 4.91 11.24
C SER A 130 19.77 5.33 10.54
N GLY A 131 19.71 5.22 9.21
CA GLY A 131 18.58 5.66 8.38
C GLY A 131 17.90 4.55 7.57
N ARG A 132 17.15 4.95 6.54
CA ARG A 132 16.53 4.04 5.57
C ARG A 132 17.42 3.75 4.38
N THR A 133 17.18 2.59 3.77
CA THR A 133 17.95 2.13 2.61
C THR A 133 17.11 2.04 1.34
N ASP A 134 15.79 1.90 1.42
CA ASP A 134 14.95 1.99 0.23
C ASP A 134 14.97 3.41 -0.33
N VAL A 135 14.95 3.55 -1.65
CA VAL A 135 14.71 4.85 -2.29
C VAL A 135 13.20 5.13 -2.29
N ILE A 136 12.80 6.37 -2.57
CA ILE A 136 11.39 6.78 -2.55
C ILE A 136 10.49 5.85 -3.38
N ARG A 137 9.18 5.90 -3.09
CA ARG A 137 8.16 5.07 -3.75
C ARG A 137 8.35 5.03 -5.27
N GLY A 138 8.25 3.82 -5.82
CA GLY A 138 8.33 3.58 -7.25
C GLY A 138 9.74 3.52 -7.82
N ALA A 139 10.81 3.94 -7.11
CA ALA A 139 12.17 3.94 -7.66
C ALA A 139 12.77 2.55 -7.88
N ASN A 140 12.30 1.55 -7.14
CA ASN A 140 12.74 0.14 -7.23
C ASN A 140 14.25 -0.09 -7.05
N CYS A 141 14.87 0.67 -6.14
CA CYS A 141 16.26 0.48 -5.77
C CYS A 141 16.48 0.78 -4.29
N ARG A 142 17.69 0.47 -3.80
CA ARG A 142 18.14 0.77 -2.44
C ARG A 142 19.45 1.56 -2.48
N VAL A 143 19.81 2.20 -1.37
CA VAL A 143 21.15 2.72 -1.09
C VAL A 143 21.87 1.79 -0.10
N SER A 144 23.19 1.89 -0.05
CA SER A 144 23.99 1.14 0.90
C SER A 144 23.62 1.47 2.36
N SER A 145 23.54 0.46 3.22
CA SER A 145 23.35 0.66 4.68
C SER A 145 24.46 1.48 5.34
N GLU A 146 25.63 1.63 4.71
CA GLU A 146 26.72 2.50 5.18
C GLU A 146 26.46 4.00 4.90
N ALA A 147 25.41 4.29 4.14
CA ALA A 147 24.98 5.61 3.70
C ALA A 147 23.44 5.72 3.77
N ALA A 148 22.83 5.04 4.74
CA ALA A 148 21.39 5.06 4.95
C ALA A 148 20.93 6.49 5.24
N TRP A 149 19.84 6.93 4.62
CA TRP A 149 19.41 8.32 4.67
C TRP A 149 18.45 8.58 5.83
N GLU A 150 18.53 9.78 6.43
CA GLU A 150 17.56 10.26 7.43
C GLU A 150 16.39 11.00 6.79
N TRP A 151 16.60 11.61 5.63
CA TRP A 151 15.58 12.34 4.88
C TRP A 151 15.69 12.08 3.37
N ALA A 152 14.57 11.74 2.75
CA ALA A 152 14.38 11.83 1.31
C ALA A 152 13.57 13.08 0.98
N VAL A 153 13.93 13.81 -0.07
CA VAL A 153 13.18 14.99 -0.56
C VAL A 153 12.96 14.81 -2.05
N TRP A 154 11.76 15.06 -2.53
CA TRP A 154 11.45 15.05 -3.95
C TRP A 154 10.62 16.28 -4.35
N ALA A 155 10.57 16.59 -5.63
CA ALA A 155 9.62 17.57 -6.14
C ALA A 155 9.05 17.17 -7.49
N SER A 156 7.84 17.63 -7.77
CA SER A 156 7.13 17.43 -9.03
C SER A 156 6.58 18.75 -9.56
N GLY A 157 6.01 18.70 -10.76
CA GLY A 157 5.27 19.81 -11.34
C GLY A 157 4.09 20.29 -10.48
N TRP A 158 3.65 19.51 -9.49
CA TRP A 158 2.47 19.83 -8.70
C TRP A 158 2.79 20.13 -7.23
N GLY A 159 3.89 19.61 -6.70
CA GLY A 159 4.22 19.74 -5.29
C GLY A 159 5.69 19.49 -4.97
N ILE A 160 6.01 19.60 -3.69
CA ILE A 160 7.28 19.22 -3.10
C ILE A 160 6.98 18.34 -1.89
N GLY A 161 7.78 17.29 -1.73
CA GLY A 161 7.60 16.30 -0.69
C GLY A 161 8.90 15.97 0.03
N ALA A 162 8.77 15.44 1.24
CA ALA A 162 9.87 14.84 1.98
C ALA A 162 9.38 13.67 2.83
N GLU A 163 10.27 12.70 3.03
CA GLU A 163 10.05 11.54 3.89
C GLU A 163 11.22 11.42 4.86
N ASP A 164 10.95 11.16 6.13
CA ASP A 164 11.99 10.84 7.10
C ASP A 164 12.26 9.33 7.19
N ALA A 165 13.37 8.94 7.81
CA ALA A 165 13.73 7.53 8.01
C ALA A 165 12.72 6.71 8.84
N TYR A 166 11.71 7.36 9.44
CA TYR A 166 10.64 6.71 10.17
C TYR A 166 9.36 6.56 9.35
N GLY A 167 9.37 6.93 8.06
CA GLY A 167 8.22 6.82 7.17
C GLY A 167 7.22 7.98 7.27
N ASN A 168 7.62 9.11 7.87
CA ASN A 168 6.78 10.31 7.91
C ASN A 168 6.82 11.00 6.56
N VAL A 169 5.67 11.09 5.88
CA VAL A 169 5.58 11.83 4.61
C VAL A 169 5.01 13.24 4.84
N TYR A 170 5.72 14.25 4.36
CA TYR A 170 5.32 15.65 4.35
C TYR A 170 5.20 16.12 2.89
N GLU A 171 3.99 16.52 2.48
CA GLU A 171 3.74 17.01 1.12
C GLU A 171 2.78 18.20 1.15
N ASP A 172 3.03 19.15 0.26
CA ASP A 172 2.19 20.33 0.03
C ASP A 172 1.79 21.06 1.33
N SER A 173 0.54 20.89 1.76
CA SER A 173 -0.01 21.59 2.93
C SER A 173 0.61 21.13 4.25
N SER A 174 1.12 19.89 4.34
CA SER A 174 1.83 19.41 5.52
C SER A 174 3.32 19.77 5.49
N PHE A 175 3.88 20.08 4.31
CA PHE A 175 5.27 20.52 4.19
C PHE A 175 5.43 22.05 4.23
N VAL A 176 5.00 22.64 5.34
CA VAL A 176 4.85 24.10 5.48
C VAL A 176 6.15 24.85 5.22
N GLY A 177 6.11 25.78 4.27
CA GLY A 177 7.23 26.65 3.92
C GLY A 177 8.14 26.09 2.82
N ALA A 178 8.02 24.81 2.49
CA ALA A 178 8.75 24.22 1.36
C ALA A 178 8.33 24.88 0.05
N GLN A 179 9.29 25.07 -0.86
CA GLN A 179 9.07 25.76 -2.13
C GLN A 179 9.71 24.98 -3.25
N VAL A 180 9.05 24.96 -4.40
CA VAL A 180 9.60 24.48 -5.66
C VAL A 180 9.15 25.38 -6.80
N ALA A 181 10.06 25.66 -7.73
CA ALA A 181 9.77 26.30 -9.00
C ALA A 181 10.75 25.81 -10.07
N GLY A 182 10.25 25.60 -11.28
CA GLY A 182 11.05 25.32 -12.45
C GLY A 182 10.71 26.26 -13.59
N ALA A 183 11.65 26.44 -14.52
CA ALA A 183 11.45 27.32 -15.66
C ALA A 183 12.08 26.76 -16.95
N SER A 184 11.26 26.62 -17.99
CA SER A 184 11.68 26.19 -19.34
C SER A 184 12.56 27.21 -20.08
N THR A 185 12.77 28.42 -19.53
CA THR A 185 13.65 29.43 -20.12
C THR A 185 15.11 29.28 -19.67
N THR A 186 15.32 28.59 -18.56
CA THR A 186 16.61 28.44 -17.87
C THR A 186 16.97 26.97 -17.64
N ASN A 187 16.03 26.06 -17.91
CA ASN A 187 16.10 24.61 -17.69
C ASN A 187 16.58 24.28 -16.27
N CYS A 188 16.04 25.01 -15.29
CA CYS A 188 16.36 24.84 -13.87
C CYS A 188 15.11 24.53 -13.07
N ILE A 189 15.27 23.66 -12.07
CA ILE A 189 14.34 23.42 -10.97
C ILE A 189 15.04 23.81 -9.68
N GLU A 190 14.40 24.67 -8.89
CA GLU A 190 14.88 25.12 -7.59
C GLU A 190 13.96 24.60 -6.50
N MET A 191 14.56 24.12 -5.43
CA MET A 191 13.88 23.62 -4.24
C MET A 191 14.40 24.37 -3.02
N ALA A 192 13.50 24.84 -2.15
CA ALA A 192 13.85 25.30 -0.81
C ALA A 192 13.20 24.38 0.21
N VAL A 193 14.04 23.65 0.94
CA VAL A 193 13.62 22.69 1.95
C VAL A 193 13.82 23.31 3.33
N PRO A 194 12.76 23.46 4.14
CA PRO A 194 12.89 24.18 5.39
C PRO A 194 13.78 23.41 6.37
N ILE A 195 14.78 24.11 6.90
CA ILE A 195 15.69 23.64 7.97
C ILE A 195 14.91 23.19 9.19
N SER A 196 13.69 23.69 9.40
CA SER A 196 12.83 23.17 10.45
C SER A 196 12.65 21.67 10.32
N TYR A 197 12.40 21.12 9.12
CA TYR A 197 12.20 19.68 8.93
C TYR A 197 13.53 18.91 8.93
N ILE A 198 14.42 19.26 8.00
CA ILE A 198 15.62 18.45 7.72
C ILE A 198 16.82 18.80 8.61
N GLY A 199 16.73 19.84 9.45
CA GLY A 199 17.78 20.30 10.35
C GLY A 199 18.73 21.33 9.72
N ASP A 200 19.53 21.99 10.58
CA ASP A 200 20.50 23.01 10.15
C ASP A 200 21.83 22.32 9.79
N PRO A 201 22.32 22.43 8.54
CA PRO A 201 23.54 21.74 8.13
C PRO A 201 24.82 22.44 8.60
N THR A 202 24.74 23.63 9.20
CA THR A 202 25.91 24.46 9.48
C THR A 202 26.97 23.74 10.34
N GLY A 203 28.21 23.70 9.83
CA GLY A 203 29.34 23.05 10.47
C GLY A 203 29.34 21.52 10.36
N GLN A 204 28.38 20.94 9.65
CA GLN A 204 28.24 19.49 9.47
C GLN A 204 28.71 19.05 8.08
N THR A 205 28.94 17.75 7.95
CA THR A 205 29.14 17.08 6.66
C THR A 205 27.97 16.13 6.46
N TRP A 206 27.13 16.41 5.48
CA TRP A 206 26.04 15.51 5.08
C TRP A 206 26.43 14.80 3.79
N ARG A 207 25.84 13.63 3.59
CA ARG A 207 26.00 12.80 2.41
C ARG A 207 24.71 12.83 1.59
N PHE A 208 24.86 12.95 0.28
CA PHE A 208 23.75 13.07 -0.66
C PHE A 208 23.79 12.01 -1.74
N TYR A 209 22.64 11.41 -2.00
CA TYR A 209 22.32 10.80 -3.30
C TYR A 209 21.42 11.77 -4.06
N VAL A 210 21.65 11.93 -5.36
CA VAL A 210 20.91 12.85 -6.22
C VAL A 210 20.45 12.07 -7.45
N ILE A 211 19.15 12.01 -7.65
CA ILE A 211 18.49 11.18 -8.66
C ILE A 211 17.53 12.06 -9.45
N LEU A 212 17.47 11.86 -10.77
CA LEU A 212 16.48 12.48 -11.63
C LEU A 212 15.58 11.39 -12.24
N GLY A 213 14.38 11.26 -11.68
CA GLY A 213 13.40 10.26 -12.10
C GLY A 213 12.36 10.79 -13.09
N PRO A 214 11.65 9.89 -13.79
CA PRO A 214 10.41 10.20 -14.47
C PRO A 214 9.27 10.33 -13.46
N GLU A 215 8.55 11.44 -13.50
CA GLU A 215 7.42 11.71 -12.61
C GLU A 215 6.17 10.90 -13.01
N GLU A 216 5.53 10.31 -12.02
CA GLU A 216 4.15 9.81 -12.07
C GLU A 216 3.52 10.01 -10.68
N PHE A 217 2.57 10.94 -10.52
CA PHE A 217 1.86 11.19 -9.25
C PHE A 217 2.78 11.30 -8.02
N SER A 218 3.87 12.08 -8.12
CA SER A 218 4.88 12.25 -7.07
C SER A 218 5.69 10.99 -6.69
N HIS A 219 5.67 9.93 -7.50
CA HIS A 219 6.57 8.78 -7.41
C HIS A 219 7.30 8.54 -8.74
N CYS A 220 8.34 7.71 -8.73
CA CYS A 220 8.98 7.33 -10.00
C CYS A 220 7.99 6.55 -10.87
N ARG A 221 7.88 6.94 -12.14
CA ARG A 221 7.15 6.18 -13.16
C ARG A 221 7.87 4.86 -13.40
N ARG A 222 7.10 3.78 -13.47
CA ARG A 222 7.60 2.46 -13.88
C ARG A 222 8.23 2.49 -15.29
N VAL A 223 9.29 1.72 -15.47
CA VAL A 223 9.86 1.34 -16.76
C VAL A 223 9.21 0.02 -17.19
N ASP A 224 8.60 0.01 -18.37
CA ASP A 224 7.91 -1.16 -18.93
C ASP A 224 8.88 -2.01 -19.77
N GLU A 225 8.55 -3.28 -20.04
CA GLU A 225 9.32 -4.13 -20.97
C GLU A 225 9.43 -3.48 -22.36
N PHE A 226 8.35 -2.84 -22.82
CA PHE A 226 8.30 -2.19 -24.13
C PHE A 226 7.94 -0.71 -24.02
N PRO A 227 8.62 0.18 -24.75
CA PRO A 227 8.29 1.60 -24.72
C PRO A 227 6.92 1.83 -25.34
N SER A 228 6.16 2.77 -24.78
CA SER A 228 4.87 3.18 -25.31
C SER A 228 4.85 4.66 -25.68
N GLU A 229 3.67 5.23 -25.88
CA GLU A 229 3.55 6.69 -26.00
C GLU A 229 3.94 7.39 -24.68
N TRP A 230 3.69 6.75 -23.54
CA TRP A 230 3.77 7.39 -22.22
C TRP A 230 4.76 6.71 -21.25
N ALA A 231 5.15 5.47 -21.54
CA ALA A 231 6.05 4.67 -20.70
C ALA A 231 7.43 4.55 -21.33
N ILE A 232 8.44 4.56 -20.46
CA ILE A 232 9.83 4.21 -20.79
C ILE A 232 9.86 2.70 -21.02
N GLY A 233 10.64 2.24 -21.99
CA GLY A 233 10.86 0.82 -22.26
C GLY A 233 12.21 0.34 -21.75
N GLY A 234 12.39 -0.97 -21.59
CA GLY A 234 13.66 -1.61 -21.22
C GLY A 234 13.65 -2.33 -19.86
N GLY A 235 12.56 -2.22 -19.11
CA GLY A 235 12.42 -2.85 -17.78
C GLY A 235 12.05 -4.34 -17.83
N GLU A 236 11.94 -4.97 -16.67
CA GLU A 236 11.50 -6.36 -16.52
C GLU A 236 10.06 -6.43 -15.93
N GLY A 237 9.35 -7.53 -16.22
CA GLY A 237 7.97 -7.77 -15.75
C GLY A 237 6.87 -7.26 -16.70
N ASP A 238 5.63 -7.71 -16.46
CA ASP A 238 4.46 -7.37 -17.27
C ASP A 238 3.43 -6.54 -16.47
N ALA A 239 2.22 -6.33 -17.00
CA ALA A 239 1.18 -5.54 -16.35
C ALA A 239 0.72 -6.12 -14.98
N GLU A 240 1.06 -7.37 -14.68
CA GLU A 240 0.65 -8.12 -13.48
C GLU A 240 1.84 -8.40 -12.53
N HIS A 241 3.08 -8.28 -13.02
CA HIS A 241 4.31 -8.56 -12.24
C HIS A 241 5.31 -7.39 -12.32
N TRP A 242 5.75 -6.90 -11.15
CA TRP A 242 6.79 -5.89 -11.04
C TRP A 242 8.17 -6.55 -11.23
N GLY A 243 9.02 -6.00 -12.11
CA GLY A 243 10.41 -6.42 -12.26
C GLY A 243 11.34 -5.87 -11.17
N ASP A 244 12.61 -6.26 -11.20
CA ASP A 244 13.66 -5.80 -10.26
C ASP A 244 14.44 -4.58 -10.78
N ASP A 245 14.03 -4.01 -11.92
CA ASP A 245 14.70 -2.92 -12.63
C ASP A 245 14.48 -1.54 -11.97
N PRO A 246 15.51 -0.67 -11.85
CA PRO A 246 15.34 0.68 -11.31
C PRO A 246 14.54 1.62 -12.20
N ASN A 247 13.68 2.45 -11.63
CA ASN A 247 12.72 3.28 -12.38
C ASN A 247 13.17 4.74 -12.59
N PHE A 248 14.42 4.97 -12.94
CA PHE A 248 14.97 6.30 -13.22
C PHE A 248 16.11 6.23 -14.24
N LEU A 249 16.37 7.34 -14.92
CA LEU A 249 17.30 7.37 -16.05
C LEU A 249 18.66 7.94 -15.71
N ASP A 250 18.74 8.83 -14.71
CA ASP A 250 19.95 9.59 -14.48
C ASP A 250 20.28 9.86 -13.00
N LEU A 251 21.58 9.90 -12.70
CA LEU A 251 22.14 9.99 -11.35
C LEU A 251 23.39 10.86 -11.33
N ALA A 252 23.50 11.71 -10.30
CA ALA A 252 24.75 12.43 -10.07
C ALA A 252 25.82 11.51 -9.44
N PHE A 253 27.07 11.98 -9.48
CA PHE A 253 28.23 11.43 -8.73
C PHE A 253 28.85 10.16 -9.29
N TYR A 254 28.58 9.82 -10.55
CA TYR A 254 29.30 8.80 -11.29
C TYR A 254 30.47 9.42 -12.08
N SER A 255 31.52 8.64 -12.32
CA SER A 255 32.69 9.14 -13.07
C SER A 255 32.53 8.98 -14.59
N SER A 256 31.58 8.15 -15.04
CA SER A 256 31.25 7.90 -16.45
C SER A 256 29.88 7.23 -16.58
N THR A 257 29.21 7.41 -17.73
CA THR A 257 27.97 6.71 -18.10
C THR A 257 28.07 5.20 -17.91
N GLU A 258 29.19 4.59 -18.32
CA GLU A 258 29.35 3.12 -18.19
C GLU A 258 29.43 2.63 -16.74
N GLU A 259 29.76 3.51 -15.78
CA GLU A 259 29.77 3.17 -14.35
C GLU A 259 28.34 3.13 -13.80
N GLN A 260 27.51 4.11 -14.19
CA GLN A 260 26.10 4.18 -13.87
C GLN A 260 25.33 3.00 -14.49
N GLU A 261 25.46 2.77 -15.80
CA GLU A 261 24.79 1.66 -16.50
C GLU A 261 25.16 0.30 -15.86
N ALA A 262 26.42 0.13 -15.47
CA ALA A 262 26.88 -1.12 -14.86
C ALA A 262 26.26 -1.38 -13.49
N GLU A 263 26.10 -0.35 -12.65
CA GLU A 263 25.46 -0.45 -11.33
C GLU A 263 23.94 -0.63 -11.47
N LEU A 264 23.30 0.17 -12.33
CA LEU A 264 21.85 0.07 -12.57
C LEU A 264 21.45 -1.23 -13.27
N GLY A 265 22.35 -1.84 -14.07
CA GLY A 265 22.12 -3.14 -14.69
C GLY A 265 22.42 -4.35 -13.80
N GLU A 266 22.79 -4.17 -12.52
CA GLU A 266 23.15 -5.28 -11.62
C GLU A 266 22.08 -6.36 -11.49
N TYR A 267 20.81 -5.93 -11.43
CA TYR A 267 19.65 -6.82 -11.29
C TYR A 267 19.57 -7.87 -12.41
N LYS A 268 19.99 -7.53 -13.65
CA LYS A 268 19.96 -8.42 -14.83
C LYS A 268 20.75 -9.72 -14.62
N TYR A 269 21.69 -9.75 -13.67
CA TYR A 269 22.51 -10.92 -13.38
C TYR A 269 22.50 -11.39 -11.92
N THR A 270 22.03 -10.57 -10.98
CA THR A 270 21.84 -10.96 -9.58
C THR A 270 20.43 -11.50 -9.32
N GLY A 271 19.41 -11.00 -10.01
CA GLY A 271 18.00 -11.20 -9.64
C GLY A 271 17.66 -10.58 -8.28
N GLU A 272 18.37 -9.51 -7.91
CA GLU A 272 18.20 -8.78 -6.65
C GLU A 272 18.08 -7.28 -6.95
N THR A 273 17.34 -6.55 -6.10
CA THR A 273 17.22 -5.09 -6.17
C THR A 273 18.58 -4.39 -6.15
N VAL A 274 18.77 -3.41 -7.02
CA VAL A 274 20.02 -2.62 -7.14
C VAL A 274 20.31 -1.81 -5.87
N ILE A 275 21.59 -1.75 -5.48
CA ILE A 275 22.09 -0.95 -4.34
C ILE A 275 23.01 0.18 -4.86
N LEU A 276 22.55 1.43 -4.78
CA LEU A 276 23.27 2.61 -5.24
C LEU A 276 24.47 2.97 -4.35
N ASN A 277 25.60 3.27 -4.99
CA ASN A 277 26.83 3.72 -4.32
C ASN A 277 27.31 5.12 -4.76
N GLY A 278 26.71 5.71 -5.79
CA GLY A 278 27.00 7.08 -6.24
C GLY A 278 26.49 8.14 -5.27
N TYR A 279 27.27 8.47 -4.24
CA TYR A 279 26.96 9.52 -3.26
C TYR A 279 28.07 10.54 -3.10
N LYS A 280 27.72 11.69 -2.49
CA LYS A 280 28.69 12.73 -2.16
C LYS A 280 28.57 13.28 -0.75
N ASP A 281 29.70 13.30 -0.03
CA ASP A 281 29.87 14.05 1.21
C ASP A 281 30.11 15.55 0.92
N VAL A 282 29.23 16.42 1.41
CA VAL A 282 29.31 17.89 1.30
C VAL A 282 29.42 18.51 2.68
N THR A 283 30.42 19.39 2.87
CA THR A 283 30.67 20.06 4.16
C THR A 283 30.21 21.52 4.16
N PHE A 284 29.30 21.84 5.06
CA PHE A 284 28.61 23.13 5.16
C PHE A 284 29.37 24.09 6.09
N ASN A 285 30.46 24.67 5.59
CA ASN A 285 31.29 25.61 6.35
C ASN A 285 30.68 27.03 6.32
N GLY A 286 29.99 27.45 7.40
CA GLY A 286 29.35 28.77 7.52
C GLY A 286 29.11 29.22 8.98
N GLU A 287 28.51 30.40 9.18
CA GLU A 287 28.09 30.87 10.52
C GLU A 287 26.69 30.35 10.86
N ALA A 288 26.49 29.86 12.09
CA ALA A 288 25.19 29.35 12.54
C ALA A 288 24.18 30.50 12.67
N PHE A 289 22.97 30.26 12.20
CA PHE A 289 21.86 31.21 12.32
C PHE A 289 20.87 30.72 13.39
N GLY A 290 20.46 31.60 14.30
CA GLY A 290 19.43 31.30 15.30
C GLY A 290 19.80 30.25 16.36
N GLY A 291 18.78 29.65 16.98
CA GLY A 291 18.94 28.56 17.94
C GLY A 291 18.92 27.18 17.29
N SER A 292 19.36 26.16 18.01
CA SER A 292 19.24 24.75 17.66
C SER A 292 18.21 24.04 18.56
N LEU A 293 17.59 22.99 18.02
CA LEU A 293 16.63 22.16 18.74
C LEU A 293 17.05 20.69 18.61
N GLU A 294 17.20 20.02 19.74
CA GLU A 294 17.47 18.59 19.83
C GLU A 294 16.34 17.92 20.62
N ILE A 295 15.93 16.72 20.21
CA ILE A 295 15.02 15.87 20.96
C ILE A 295 15.68 14.51 21.19
N GLU A 296 15.71 14.05 22.43
CA GLU A 296 16.30 12.78 22.83
C GLU A 296 15.26 11.94 23.58
N GLY A 297 15.05 10.71 23.13
CA GLY A 297 14.14 9.77 23.78
C GLY A 297 14.65 9.29 25.14
N LEU A 298 13.79 9.28 26.15
CA LEU A 298 14.07 8.76 27.49
C LEU A 298 13.41 7.40 27.75
N GLU A 299 12.12 7.32 27.43
CA GLU A 299 11.32 6.10 27.46
C GLU A 299 10.61 6.04 26.12
N THR A 300 11.25 5.39 25.15
CA THR A 300 10.83 5.36 23.74
C THR A 300 10.06 4.10 23.39
N VAL A 301 9.46 3.43 24.38
CA VAL A 301 8.79 2.14 24.15
C VAL A 301 7.49 2.11 24.93
N MET A 302 6.36 1.94 24.22
CA MET A 302 5.10 1.51 24.82
C MET A 302 5.08 -0.01 24.84
N ASN A 303 5.20 -0.59 26.04
CA ASN A 303 5.34 -2.03 26.22
C ASN A 303 4.14 -2.63 26.96
N GLY A 304 3.19 -3.13 26.17
CA GLY A 304 1.97 -3.79 26.66
C GLY A 304 0.72 -2.94 26.46
N THR A 305 -0.45 -3.58 26.47
CA THR A 305 -1.75 -2.95 26.16
C THR A 305 -2.20 -1.86 27.15
N GLU A 306 -1.52 -1.71 28.29
CA GLU A 306 -1.81 -0.70 29.31
C GLU A 306 -0.78 0.45 29.31
N ASP A 307 0.38 0.25 28.68
CA ASP A 307 1.41 1.28 28.55
C ASP A 307 1.08 2.19 27.38
N ARG A 308 0.98 3.49 27.65
CA ARG A 308 0.41 4.50 26.74
C ARG A 308 1.30 5.70 26.60
N THR A 309 2.44 5.72 27.29
CA THR A 309 3.21 6.93 27.51
C THR A 309 4.63 6.75 27.01
N VAL A 310 5.15 7.79 26.38
CA VAL A 310 6.58 7.89 26.05
C VAL A 310 7.09 9.26 26.47
N LEU A 311 8.38 9.31 26.81
CA LEU A 311 9.03 10.49 27.37
C LEU A 311 10.23 10.91 26.53
N PHE A 312 10.35 12.22 26.32
CA PHE A 312 11.45 12.84 25.59
C PHE A 312 12.04 14.01 26.36
N ASN A 313 13.36 14.19 26.25
CA ASN A 313 14.04 15.44 26.57
C ASN A 313 14.10 16.31 25.31
N VAL A 314 13.58 17.53 25.40
CA VAL A 314 13.66 18.53 24.35
C VAL A 314 14.63 19.60 24.79
N THR A 315 15.77 19.71 24.09
CA THR A 315 16.84 20.66 24.40
C THR A 315 16.87 21.77 23.35
N CYS A 316 16.58 23.00 23.78
CA CYS A 316 16.77 24.19 22.97
C CYS A 316 18.11 24.82 23.32
N ARG A 317 18.95 25.14 22.33
CA ARG A 317 20.20 25.88 22.52
C ARG A 317 20.20 27.13 21.67
N LEU A 318 20.82 28.19 22.14
CA LEU A 318 20.97 29.42 21.38
C LEU A 318 22.43 29.59 20.96
N ASP A 319 22.73 29.22 19.72
CA ASP A 319 24.09 29.13 19.17
C ASP A 319 24.44 30.33 18.26
N VAL A 320 23.88 31.52 18.56
CA VAL A 320 24.18 32.77 17.84
C VAL A 320 25.31 33.57 18.50
N ALA A 321 26.06 34.31 17.69
CA ALA A 321 27.08 35.25 18.16
C ALA A 321 26.50 36.58 18.72
N GLU A 322 25.25 36.90 18.39
CA GLU A 322 24.60 38.16 18.77
C GLU A 322 24.18 38.23 20.25
N THR A 323 23.93 39.42 20.79
CA THR A 323 23.65 39.65 22.23
C THR A 323 22.15 39.68 22.62
N HIS A 324 21.24 39.28 21.73
CA HIS A 324 19.79 39.32 22.00
C HIS A 324 19.35 38.20 22.95
N ILE A 325 18.35 38.47 23.79
CA ILE A 325 17.65 37.44 24.59
C ILE A 325 16.45 36.98 23.78
N TYR A 326 16.36 35.69 23.52
CA TYR A 326 15.27 35.10 22.75
C TYR A 326 14.20 34.53 23.69
N ASN A 327 12.94 34.77 23.35
CA ASN A 327 11.83 34.01 23.89
C ASN A 327 11.67 32.74 23.06
N VAL A 328 11.81 31.59 23.72
CA VAL A 328 11.66 30.27 23.10
C VAL A 328 10.31 29.70 23.51
N THR A 329 9.52 29.26 22.55
CA THR A 329 8.24 28.56 22.77
C THR A 329 8.29 27.21 22.08
N VAL A 330 7.94 26.13 22.78
CA VAL A 330 7.96 24.76 22.24
C VAL A 330 6.55 24.15 22.17
N TRP A 331 6.31 23.33 21.15
CA TRP A 331 5.06 22.59 20.97
C TRP A 331 5.31 21.30 20.18
N VAL A 332 4.41 20.32 20.31
CA VAL A 332 4.39 19.15 19.41
C VAL A 332 3.73 19.59 18.11
N ALA A 333 4.43 19.42 17.00
CA ALA A 333 3.96 19.76 15.66
C ALA A 333 3.32 18.57 14.92
N GLY A 334 3.53 17.34 15.41
CA GLY A 334 2.89 16.15 14.85
C GLY A 334 3.34 14.84 15.51
N ILE A 335 2.61 13.77 15.21
CA ILE A 335 3.01 12.37 15.42
C ILE A 335 2.82 11.64 14.10
N SER A 336 3.70 10.68 13.81
CA SER A 336 3.60 9.82 12.64
C SER A 336 3.75 8.34 12.98
N PRO A 337 3.18 7.41 12.19
CA PRO A 337 2.24 7.64 11.07
C PRO A 337 1.03 8.48 11.50
N ASN A 338 0.63 9.42 10.62
CA ASN A 338 -0.38 10.44 10.92
C ASN A 338 -1.60 9.80 11.59
N THR A 339 -1.96 10.31 12.75
CA THR A 339 -3.12 9.82 13.48
C THR A 339 -4.37 10.39 12.82
N THR A 340 -5.37 9.55 12.53
CA THR A 340 -6.63 9.99 11.91
C THR A 340 -7.36 11.07 12.73
N CYS A 341 -6.99 11.27 14.00
CA CYS A 341 -7.43 12.37 14.84
C CYS A 341 -6.32 12.86 15.79
N GLU A 342 -5.94 14.14 15.72
CA GLU A 342 -4.94 14.77 16.62
C GLU A 342 -5.32 14.67 18.11
N GLU A 343 -6.61 14.55 18.43
CA GLU A 343 -7.12 14.42 19.81
C GLU A 343 -6.90 13.03 20.42
N ASP A 344 -6.39 12.08 19.64
CA ASP A 344 -6.02 10.75 20.16
C ASP A 344 -4.77 10.78 21.03
N TYR A 345 -4.03 11.89 21.04
CA TYR A 345 -2.84 12.05 21.88
C TYR A 345 -2.97 13.25 22.83
N SER A 346 -2.38 13.10 24.01
CA SER A 346 -2.13 14.20 24.93
C SER A 346 -0.64 14.53 24.96
N PHE A 347 -0.34 15.83 24.94
CA PHE A 347 1.02 16.35 25.00
C PHE A 347 1.18 17.25 26.21
N SER A 348 2.20 16.99 27.04
CA SER A 348 2.53 17.86 28.16
C SER A 348 4.03 18.11 28.28
N PHE A 349 4.41 19.39 28.27
CA PHE A 349 5.78 19.82 28.53
C PHE A 349 5.92 20.24 29.99
N SER A 350 7.08 19.96 30.61
CA SER A 350 7.41 20.48 31.95
C SER A 350 7.40 22.01 32.00
N GLU A 351 7.72 22.65 30.88
CA GLU A 351 7.63 24.09 30.61
C GLU A 351 7.63 24.28 29.09
N ASN A 352 6.76 25.15 28.55
CA ASN A 352 6.61 25.34 27.10
C ASN A 352 7.03 26.72 26.59
N SER A 353 7.47 27.62 27.49
CA SER A 353 8.01 28.93 27.11
C SER A 353 9.05 29.42 28.11
N PHE A 354 10.21 29.87 27.63
CA PHE A 354 11.33 30.33 28.46
C PHE A 354 12.26 31.28 27.71
N LEU A 355 13.10 32.02 28.44
CA LEU A 355 14.11 32.91 27.87
C LEU A 355 15.47 32.23 27.75
N LEU A 356 16.17 32.42 26.63
CA LEU A 356 17.57 32.02 26.43
C LEU A 356 18.44 33.24 26.06
N ALA A 357 19.59 33.35 26.72
CA ALA A 357 20.67 34.24 26.31
C ALA A 357 21.70 33.48 25.45
N PRO A 358 22.54 34.19 24.66
CA PRO A 358 23.49 33.56 23.74
C PRO A 358 24.43 32.59 24.46
N GLY A 359 24.63 31.40 23.87
CA GLY A 359 25.42 30.31 24.43
C GLY A 359 24.75 29.55 25.57
N GLN A 360 23.48 29.82 25.89
CA GLN A 360 22.70 29.04 26.85
C GLN A 360 21.90 27.93 26.17
N SER A 361 21.67 26.85 26.91
CA SER A 361 20.73 25.80 26.58
C SER A 361 19.72 25.58 27.69
N ARG A 362 18.57 25.02 27.35
CA ARG A 362 17.55 24.58 28.29
C ARG A 362 16.89 23.30 27.80
N THR A 363 16.78 22.34 28.71
CA THR A 363 16.11 21.06 28.47
C THR A 363 14.78 21.03 29.21
N VAL A 364 13.72 20.63 28.53
CA VAL A 364 12.38 20.40 29.08
C VAL A 364 11.94 18.97 28.78
N THR A 365 11.08 18.40 29.61
CA THR A 365 10.56 17.05 29.39
C THR A 365 9.22 17.12 28.68
N LEU A 366 9.05 16.35 27.61
CA LEU A 366 7.79 16.11 26.90
C LEU A 366 7.27 14.72 27.28
N LEU A 367 6.02 14.66 27.75
CA LEU A 367 5.24 13.44 27.88
C LEU A 367 4.21 13.39 26.74
N VAL A 368 4.23 12.30 25.99
CA VAL A 368 3.23 11.93 24.98
C VAL A 368 2.41 10.78 25.56
N GLU A 369 1.08 10.91 25.56
CA GLU A 369 0.16 9.87 26.04
C GLU A 369 -0.88 9.53 24.95
N TYR A 370 -1.02 8.25 24.61
CA TYR A 370 -2.06 7.77 23.70
C TYR A 370 -3.41 7.54 24.42
N LEU A 371 -4.42 8.28 23.99
CA LEU A 371 -5.79 8.24 24.47
C LEU A 371 -6.70 7.40 23.55
N GLY A 372 -6.62 7.57 22.24
CA GLY A 372 -7.51 6.91 21.26
C GLY A 372 -9.01 7.24 21.39
N ASN A 373 -9.34 8.31 22.12
CA ASN A 373 -10.73 8.63 22.47
C ASN A 373 -11.55 9.18 21.29
N CYS A 374 -10.88 9.76 20.29
CA CYS A 374 -11.52 10.42 19.18
C CYS A 374 -11.79 9.43 18.04
N SER A 375 -10.78 8.66 17.65
CA SER A 375 -10.90 7.66 16.58
C SER A 375 -11.52 6.34 17.05
N HIS A 376 -11.52 6.08 18.37
CA HIS A 376 -11.83 4.77 18.94
C HIS A 376 -10.98 3.64 18.34
N SER A 377 -9.76 3.97 17.88
CA SER A 377 -8.87 3.02 17.23
C SER A 377 -7.87 2.38 18.18
N PHE A 378 -7.19 1.35 17.71
CA PHE A 378 -5.94 0.93 18.32
C PHE A 378 -4.80 1.83 17.81
N LEU A 379 -3.88 2.18 18.70
CA LEU A 379 -2.52 2.51 18.27
C LEU A 379 -1.86 1.18 17.87
N SER A 380 -1.59 0.97 16.59
CA SER A 380 -0.94 -0.25 16.09
C SER A 380 0.45 -0.45 16.72
N SER A 381 0.94 -1.69 16.71
CA SER A 381 2.36 -1.92 16.96
C SER A 381 3.19 -1.40 15.79
N GLY A 382 4.37 -0.87 16.07
CA GLY A 382 5.29 -0.36 15.06
C GLY A 382 6.10 0.84 15.55
N SER A 383 6.88 1.38 14.63
CA SER A 383 7.67 2.59 14.85
C SER A 383 6.80 3.82 14.64
N TYR A 384 6.86 4.72 15.60
CA TYR A 384 6.22 6.03 15.55
C TYR A 384 7.28 7.10 15.73
N SER A 385 6.96 8.33 15.35
CA SER A 385 7.79 9.49 15.69
C SER A 385 6.95 10.61 16.28
N VAL A 386 7.60 11.43 17.10
CA VAL A 386 7.04 12.71 17.55
C VAL A 386 7.87 13.84 16.98
N MET A 387 7.18 14.82 16.41
CA MET A 387 7.78 16.04 15.90
C MET A 387 7.58 17.17 16.90
N VAL A 388 8.67 17.79 17.35
CA VAL A 388 8.64 18.94 18.26
C VAL A 388 9.21 20.15 17.56
N SER A 389 8.47 21.26 17.61
CA SER A 389 8.90 22.55 17.10
C SER A 389 9.20 23.53 18.23
N ALA A 390 10.18 24.40 18.00
CA ALA A 390 10.56 25.51 18.85
C ALA A 390 10.63 26.79 18.03
N ASN A 391 10.00 27.86 18.52
CA ASN A 391 10.13 29.18 17.93
C ASN A 391 11.03 30.07 18.79
N PHE A 392 12.10 30.59 18.22
CA PHE A 392 13.06 31.50 18.83
C PHE A 392 12.76 32.92 18.34
N THR A 393 12.15 33.74 19.21
CA THR A 393 11.75 35.11 18.85
C THR A 393 12.52 36.14 19.66
N CYS A 394 13.06 37.15 18.98
CA CYS A 394 13.61 38.37 19.59
C CYS A 394 13.08 39.63 18.86
N ASP A 395 13.61 40.80 19.20
CA ASP A 395 13.14 42.08 18.66
C ASP A 395 13.40 42.27 17.15
N VAL A 396 14.29 41.45 16.57
CA VAL A 396 14.77 41.58 15.18
C VAL A 396 14.64 40.30 14.35
N GLU A 397 14.46 39.14 14.98
CA GLU A 397 14.42 37.84 14.32
C GLU A 397 13.33 36.93 14.91
N ASN A 398 12.79 36.07 14.06
CA ASN A 398 11.89 35.00 14.44
C ASN A 398 12.26 33.74 13.67
N VAL A 399 12.79 32.75 14.37
CA VAL A 399 13.38 31.56 13.78
C VAL A 399 12.72 30.31 14.36
N GLN A 400 12.15 29.47 13.50
CA GLN A 400 11.58 28.19 13.90
C GLN A 400 12.60 27.06 13.66
N ARG A 401 12.64 26.12 14.59
CA ARG A 401 13.38 24.85 14.48
C ARG A 401 12.43 23.72 14.78
N THR A 402 12.57 22.60 14.09
CA THR A 402 11.82 21.39 14.38
C THR A 402 12.80 20.23 14.49
N ALA A 403 12.46 19.27 15.33
CA ALA A 403 13.26 18.09 15.58
C ALA A 403 12.32 16.89 15.78
N VAL A 404 12.74 15.73 15.30
CA VAL A 404 11.94 14.50 15.28
C VAL A 404 12.70 13.42 16.05
N ASN A 405 11.98 12.61 16.82
CA ASN A 405 12.55 11.39 17.43
C ASN A 405 11.51 10.27 17.43
N GLY A 406 11.99 9.04 17.34
CA GLY A 406 11.18 7.83 17.28
C GLY A 406 10.78 7.27 18.65
N PHE A 407 9.69 6.51 18.68
CA PHE A 407 9.33 5.58 19.74
C PHE A 407 8.67 4.33 19.16
N GLU A 408 8.79 3.22 19.86
CA GLU A 408 8.28 1.91 19.46
C GLU A 408 7.03 1.55 20.25
N VAL A 409 6.01 1.06 19.55
CA VAL A 409 4.85 0.40 20.16
C VAL A 409 5.02 -1.09 19.94
N LEU A 410 5.42 -1.83 20.99
CA LEU A 410 5.70 -3.27 20.84
C LEU A 410 4.43 -4.12 20.68
N SER A 411 3.32 -3.63 21.21
CA SER A 411 2.03 -4.28 21.14
C SER A 411 0.95 -3.22 21.05
N SER A 412 -0.02 -3.41 20.16
CA SER A 412 -1.06 -2.40 19.93
C SER A 412 -1.76 -1.97 21.22
N VAL A 413 -2.00 -0.66 21.34
CA VAL A 413 -2.58 -0.03 22.53
C VAL A 413 -4.04 0.32 22.25
N PRO A 414 -5.03 -0.23 22.98
CA PRO A 414 -6.45 0.06 22.77
C PRO A 414 -6.81 1.49 23.22
N PRO A 415 -7.93 2.08 22.79
CA PRO A 415 -8.35 3.42 23.23
C PRO A 415 -8.86 3.39 24.69
N ILE A 416 -8.84 4.53 25.37
CA ILE A 416 -9.32 4.65 26.75
C ILE A 416 -10.86 4.63 26.77
N GLY A 417 -11.44 3.77 27.61
CA GLY A 417 -12.86 3.85 27.96
C GLY A 417 -13.89 3.40 26.90
N GLY A 418 -13.46 2.84 25.76
CA GLY A 418 -14.33 2.31 24.70
C GLY A 418 -13.93 0.90 24.20
N GLN A 419 -14.80 0.26 23.43
CA GLN A 419 -14.39 -0.89 22.60
C GLN A 419 -13.67 -0.35 21.38
N ALA A 420 -12.48 -0.85 21.11
CA ALA A 420 -11.72 -0.49 19.93
C ALA A 420 -12.43 -1.01 18.67
N ARG A 421 -12.51 -0.17 17.63
CA ARG A 421 -12.99 -0.58 16.31
C ARG A 421 -12.14 -1.70 15.73
N ARG A 422 -12.73 -2.49 14.84
CA ARG A 422 -12.03 -3.52 14.06
C ARG A 422 -12.55 -3.53 12.63
N ILE A 423 -11.70 -3.93 11.69
CA ILE A 423 -12.13 -4.31 10.35
C ILE A 423 -12.49 -5.80 10.35
N ASP A 424 -13.70 -6.13 9.93
CA ASP A 424 -14.14 -7.51 9.77
C ASP A 424 -13.72 -8.03 8.38
N VAL A 425 -12.96 -9.12 8.39
CA VAL A 425 -12.44 -9.78 7.19
C VAL A 425 -13.03 -11.18 7.10
N ILE A 426 -13.61 -11.52 5.95
CA ILE A 426 -14.28 -12.81 5.70
C ILE A 426 -13.53 -13.54 4.59
N LEU A 427 -12.96 -14.69 4.93
CA LEU A 427 -12.29 -15.57 3.98
C LEU A 427 -13.19 -16.77 3.66
N LEU A 428 -13.65 -16.88 2.42
CA LEU A 428 -14.42 -18.00 1.88
C LEU A 428 -13.55 -18.82 0.94
N PHE A 429 -13.43 -20.12 1.22
CA PHE A 429 -12.77 -21.07 0.32
C PHE A 429 -13.82 -21.96 -0.37
N HIS A 430 -13.81 -21.96 -1.71
CA HIS A 430 -14.76 -22.67 -2.56
C HIS A 430 -14.16 -24.01 -3.06
N PHE A 431 -14.57 -25.12 -2.46
CA PHE A 431 -14.11 -26.45 -2.83
C PHE A 431 -15.07 -27.08 -3.84
N ASN A 432 -14.59 -27.43 -5.04
CA ASN A 432 -15.46 -28.01 -6.05
C ASN A 432 -14.76 -29.01 -6.98
N GLN A 433 -15.40 -30.16 -7.14
CA GLN A 433 -15.09 -31.13 -8.20
C GLN A 433 -16.37 -31.63 -8.84
N ASN A 434 -16.28 -31.98 -10.12
CA ASN A 434 -17.35 -32.69 -10.81
C ASN A 434 -17.42 -34.17 -10.35
N LEU A 435 -18.47 -34.91 -10.74
CA LEU A 435 -18.60 -36.35 -10.45
C LEU A 435 -17.68 -37.19 -11.35
N VAL A 436 -16.38 -36.95 -11.25
CA VAL A 436 -15.30 -37.73 -11.87
C VAL A 436 -14.33 -38.06 -10.74
N PRO A 437 -13.76 -39.29 -10.66
CA PRO A 437 -12.94 -39.72 -9.52
C PRO A 437 -11.55 -39.08 -9.53
N TYR A 438 -11.51 -37.75 -9.41
CA TYR A 438 -10.30 -36.93 -9.22
C TYR A 438 -10.33 -36.17 -7.88
N GLY A 439 -11.44 -36.24 -7.13
CA GLY A 439 -11.53 -35.60 -5.83
C GLY A 439 -10.55 -36.18 -4.80
N ASP A 440 -10.02 -37.39 -5.01
CA ASP A 440 -8.94 -37.96 -4.19
C ASP A 440 -7.61 -37.21 -4.36
N GLN A 441 -7.25 -36.89 -5.61
CA GLN A 441 -6.04 -36.11 -5.91
C GLN A 441 -6.15 -34.70 -5.35
N ALA A 442 -7.25 -34.00 -5.61
CA ALA A 442 -7.48 -32.67 -5.06
C ALA A 442 -7.52 -32.66 -3.53
N ASN A 443 -8.07 -33.72 -2.92
CA ASN A 443 -8.08 -33.88 -1.47
C ASN A 443 -6.68 -33.99 -0.86
N ASP A 444 -5.80 -34.77 -1.49
CA ASP A 444 -4.45 -35.01 -1.00
C ASP A 444 -3.49 -33.84 -1.33
N ALA A 445 -3.64 -33.24 -2.51
CA ALA A 445 -2.80 -32.15 -3.01
C ALA A 445 -3.21 -30.76 -2.52
N CYS A 446 -4.43 -30.58 -2.01
CA CYS A 446 -4.95 -29.27 -1.56
C CYS A 446 -5.79 -29.39 -0.29
N TYR A 447 -6.96 -30.02 -0.35
CA TYR A 447 -8.03 -29.76 0.63
C TYR A 447 -7.64 -30.09 2.07
N VAL A 448 -6.97 -31.23 2.30
CA VAL A 448 -6.52 -31.62 3.64
C VAL A 448 -5.44 -30.69 4.16
N GLY A 449 -4.54 -30.20 3.30
CA GLY A 449 -3.48 -29.27 3.66
C GLY A 449 -4.05 -27.92 4.07
N LEU A 450 -4.85 -27.32 3.19
CA LEU A 450 -5.57 -26.06 3.44
C LEU A 450 -6.37 -26.12 4.74
N LEU A 451 -7.25 -27.12 4.90
CA LEU A 451 -8.09 -27.24 6.11
C LEU A 451 -7.24 -27.44 7.37
N LYS A 452 -6.11 -28.15 7.32
CA LYS A 452 -5.21 -28.27 8.47
C LYS A 452 -4.56 -26.94 8.82
N THR A 453 -4.16 -26.14 7.82
CA THR A 453 -3.63 -24.80 8.03
C THR A 453 -4.67 -23.92 8.73
N LEU A 454 -5.89 -23.81 8.20
CA LEU A 454 -6.96 -23.04 8.85
C LEU A 454 -7.19 -23.48 10.31
N ARG A 455 -7.17 -24.78 10.58
CA ARG A 455 -7.40 -25.35 11.92
C ARG A 455 -6.28 -25.05 12.93
N LYS A 456 -5.10 -24.61 12.51
CA LYS A 456 -4.03 -24.13 13.42
C LYS A 456 -4.37 -22.77 14.05
N HIS A 457 -5.37 -22.06 13.52
CA HIS A 457 -5.80 -20.73 13.93
C HIS A 457 -7.17 -20.74 14.61
N PRO A 458 -7.31 -21.31 15.83
CA PRO A 458 -8.60 -21.59 16.44
C PRO A 458 -9.39 -20.36 16.89
N GLN A 459 -8.79 -19.17 16.90
CA GLN A 459 -9.48 -17.91 17.19
C GLN A 459 -10.05 -17.25 15.93
N SER A 460 -9.49 -17.59 14.77
CA SER A 460 -9.92 -17.11 13.47
C SER A 460 -11.06 -17.96 12.92
N LYS A 461 -11.94 -17.35 12.14
CA LYS A 461 -13.10 -18.04 11.56
C LYS A 461 -13.16 -17.89 10.06
N PHE A 462 -13.72 -18.91 9.42
CA PHE A 462 -13.67 -19.06 7.96
C PHE A 462 -15.00 -19.54 7.41
N ALA A 463 -15.32 -19.13 6.19
CA ALA A 463 -16.45 -19.65 5.44
C ALA A 463 -15.98 -20.77 4.50
N ILE A 464 -16.66 -21.91 4.53
CA ILE A 464 -16.30 -23.08 3.75
C ILE A 464 -17.49 -23.47 2.87
N HIS A 465 -17.31 -23.42 1.54
CA HIS A 465 -18.24 -24.02 0.60
C HIS A 465 -17.64 -25.33 0.07
N ILE A 466 -18.38 -26.43 0.13
CA ILE A 466 -17.99 -27.68 -0.55
C ILE A 466 -19.14 -28.12 -1.44
N SER A 467 -18.88 -28.34 -2.74
CA SER A 467 -19.93 -28.76 -3.66
C SER A 467 -20.52 -30.13 -3.30
N GLY A 468 -21.80 -30.34 -3.64
CA GLY A 468 -22.49 -31.59 -3.32
C GLY A 468 -21.87 -32.82 -4.00
N CYS A 469 -21.39 -32.65 -5.23
CA CYS A 469 -20.63 -33.70 -5.94
C CYS A 469 -19.36 -34.09 -5.19
N LEU A 470 -18.55 -33.11 -4.77
CA LEU A 470 -17.32 -33.34 -4.01
C LEU A 470 -17.61 -33.97 -2.64
N LEU A 471 -18.66 -33.52 -1.94
CA LEU A 471 -19.10 -34.16 -0.68
C LEU A 471 -19.52 -35.62 -0.87
N GLU A 472 -20.18 -35.98 -1.97
CA GLU A 472 -20.44 -37.38 -2.29
C GLU A 472 -19.14 -38.13 -2.60
N ASP A 473 -18.23 -37.56 -3.39
CA ASP A 473 -16.96 -38.18 -3.80
C ASP A 473 -16.04 -38.49 -2.60
N LEU A 474 -15.81 -37.50 -1.73
CA LEU A 474 -14.97 -37.62 -0.53
C LEU A 474 -15.48 -38.67 0.48
N GLN A 475 -16.75 -39.05 0.43
CA GLN A 475 -17.29 -40.13 1.27
C GLN A 475 -16.91 -41.53 0.77
N TRP A 476 -16.53 -41.68 -0.50
CA TRP A 476 -16.07 -42.97 -1.05
C TRP A 476 -14.59 -43.25 -0.75
N PHE A 477 -13.82 -42.21 -0.45
CA PHE A 477 -12.37 -42.27 -0.24
C PHE A 477 -11.97 -41.75 1.16
N ASN A 478 -10.84 -41.04 1.24
CA ASN A 478 -10.31 -40.47 2.46
C ASN A 478 -11.22 -39.34 2.96
N ASN A 479 -11.90 -39.56 4.09
CA ASN A 479 -12.83 -38.60 4.66
C ASN A 479 -12.17 -37.55 5.58
N THR A 480 -10.84 -37.39 5.54
CA THR A 480 -10.11 -36.45 6.42
C THR A 480 -10.60 -35.01 6.26
N ALA A 481 -10.79 -34.52 5.03
CA ALA A 481 -11.32 -33.17 4.80
C ALA A 481 -12.71 -32.99 5.42
N ILE A 482 -13.62 -33.97 5.24
CA ILE A 482 -14.95 -33.97 5.87
C ILE A 482 -14.84 -33.92 7.41
N GLN A 483 -13.89 -34.65 8.00
CA GLN A 483 -13.69 -34.64 9.46
C GLN A 483 -13.21 -33.27 9.94
N LEU A 484 -12.20 -32.69 9.28
CA LEU A 484 -11.68 -31.36 9.64
C LEU A 484 -12.78 -30.28 9.57
N VAL A 485 -13.63 -30.33 8.55
CA VAL A 485 -14.76 -29.40 8.45
C VAL A 485 -15.80 -29.64 9.53
N ARG A 486 -16.14 -30.91 9.82
CA ARG A 486 -17.06 -31.23 10.92
C ARG A 486 -16.56 -30.70 12.26
N ASP A 487 -15.29 -30.94 12.56
CA ASP A 487 -14.67 -30.49 13.82
C ASP A 487 -14.65 -28.95 13.89
N GLY A 488 -14.30 -28.28 12.78
CA GLY A 488 -14.34 -26.81 12.70
C GLY A 488 -15.75 -26.23 12.86
N VAL A 489 -16.78 -26.91 12.34
CA VAL A 489 -18.19 -26.53 12.56
C VAL A 489 -18.63 -26.74 14.01
N GLU A 490 -18.29 -27.87 14.61
CA GLU A 490 -18.63 -28.19 16.01
C GLU A 490 -18.01 -27.19 17.00
N GLU A 491 -16.81 -26.68 16.68
CA GLU A 491 -16.10 -25.67 17.47
C GLU A 491 -16.48 -24.23 17.12
N GLY A 492 -17.32 -24.01 16.10
CA GLY A 492 -17.72 -22.67 15.65
C GLY A 492 -16.63 -21.88 14.93
N GLN A 493 -15.60 -22.56 14.43
CA GLN A 493 -14.54 -21.99 13.60
C GLN A 493 -14.98 -21.85 12.13
N PHE A 494 -15.76 -22.81 11.62
CA PHE A 494 -16.18 -22.82 10.23
C PHE A 494 -17.69 -22.58 10.08
N GLU A 495 -18.03 -21.65 9.18
CA GLU A 495 -19.38 -21.49 8.66
C GLU A 495 -19.51 -22.24 7.33
N VAL A 496 -20.47 -23.17 7.23
CA VAL A 496 -20.72 -23.90 5.98
C VAL A 496 -21.67 -23.12 5.08
N ILE A 497 -21.23 -22.88 3.84
CA ILE A 497 -21.99 -22.18 2.81
C ILE A 497 -22.70 -23.20 1.91
N GLY A 498 -23.97 -22.95 1.60
CA GLY A 498 -24.76 -23.80 0.70
C GLY A 498 -24.66 -23.35 -0.75
N SER A 499 -25.17 -24.16 -1.67
CA SER A 499 -25.21 -23.85 -3.12
C SER A 499 -26.17 -24.80 -3.85
N THR A 500 -26.06 -24.92 -5.17
CA THR A 500 -26.62 -26.04 -5.93
C THR A 500 -25.75 -27.29 -5.79
N TYR A 501 -26.38 -28.46 -5.75
CA TYR A 501 -25.70 -29.72 -5.49
C TYR A 501 -24.62 -30.07 -6.54
N ILE A 502 -24.88 -29.84 -7.84
CA ILE A 502 -23.90 -30.09 -8.92
C ILE A 502 -23.13 -28.86 -9.40
N GLN A 503 -23.22 -27.72 -8.71
CA GLN A 503 -22.68 -26.43 -9.20
C GLN A 503 -23.22 -26.04 -10.59
N ASN A 504 -24.53 -26.23 -10.83
CA ASN A 504 -25.09 -25.81 -12.10
C ASN A 504 -25.26 -24.28 -12.13
N ILE A 505 -24.87 -23.67 -13.26
CA ILE A 505 -25.21 -22.26 -13.54
C ILE A 505 -26.73 -22.11 -13.57
N MET A 506 -27.31 -21.50 -12.54
CA MET A 506 -28.76 -21.46 -12.32
C MET A 506 -29.51 -20.78 -13.46
N TYR A 507 -28.87 -19.78 -14.07
CA TYR A 507 -29.44 -19.02 -15.18
C TYR A 507 -29.57 -19.88 -16.46
N SER A 508 -28.71 -20.88 -16.67
CA SER A 508 -28.71 -21.74 -17.86
C SER A 508 -29.71 -22.90 -17.80
N THR A 509 -30.21 -23.24 -16.60
CA THR A 509 -31.07 -24.42 -16.38
C THR A 509 -32.56 -24.08 -16.25
N ARG A 510 -32.94 -22.81 -16.39
CA ARG A 510 -34.34 -22.32 -16.37
C ARG A 510 -34.89 -22.06 -17.77
N MET A 511 -36.17 -22.31 -18.03
CA MET A 511 -36.83 -21.95 -19.31
C MET A 511 -37.32 -20.50 -19.35
N ASN A 512 -37.52 -19.88 -18.19
CA ASN A 512 -37.88 -18.48 -17.98
C ASN A 512 -37.61 -18.14 -16.50
N ASP A 513 -37.78 -16.88 -16.12
CA ASP A 513 -37.44 -16.35 -14.79
C ASP A 513 -38.29 -16.91 -13.64
N THR A 514 -39.28 -17.77 -13.92
CA THR A 514 -40.13 -18.42 -12.91
C THR A 514 -39.96 -19.94 -12.85
N ASP A 515 -39.22 -20.56 -13.79
CA ASP A 515 -39.01 -22.01 -13.84
C ASP A 515 -37.80 -22.45 -13.02
N TYR A 516 -37.98 -22.53 -11.70
CA TYR A 516 -36.94 -22.91 -10.75
C TYR A 516 -36.97 -24.36 -10.28
N GLN A 517 -37.78 -25.24 -10.88
CA GLN A 517 -37.98 -26.59 -10.35
C GLN A 517 -36.67 -27.39 -10.22
N PHE A 518 -35.79 -27.27 -11.22
CA PHE A 518 -34.49 -27.93 -11.19
C PHE A 518 -33.53 -27.28 -10.18
N ASN A 519 -33.40 -25.95 -10.22
CA ASN A 519 -32.52 -25.22 -9.29
C ASN A 519 -32.94 -25.45 -7.83
N GLU A 520 -34.24 -25.40 -7.55
CA GLU A 520 -34.78 -25.68 -6.22
C GLU A 520 -34.51 -27.14 -5.78
N MET A 521 -34.60 -28.11 -6.68
CA MET A 521 -34.21 -29.50 -6.38
C MET A 521 -32.72 -29.61 -6.04
N GLN A 522 -31.84 -28.94 -6.79
CA GLN A 522 -30.40 -28.94 -6.55
C GLN A 522 -30.05 -28.27 -5.22
N ILE A 523 -30.70 -27.15 -4.91
CA ILE A 523 -30.59 -26.45 -3.63
C ILE A 523 -30.99 -27.37 -2.48
N LYS A 524 -32.17 -28.00 -2.56
CA LYS A 524 -32.68 -28.88 -1.50
C LYS A 524 -31.77 -30.09 -1.29
N LYS A 525 -31.33 -30.74 -2.38
CA LYS A 525 -30.42 -31.87 -2.32
C LYS A 525 -29.10 -31.49 -1.62
N HIS A 526 -28.54 -30.33 -1.95
CA HIS A 526 -27.30 -29.89 -1.33
C HIS A 526 -27.46 -29.61 0.16
N ARG A 527 -28.51 -28.89 0.55
CA ARG A 527 -28.83 -28.59 1.95
C ARG A 527 -29.06 -29.86 2.77
N GLU A 528 -29.80 -30.82 2.22
CA GLU A 528 -30.03 -32.12 2.87
C GLU A 528 -28.73 -32.88 3.08
N LEU A 529 -27.79 -32.82 2.13
CA LEU A 529 -26.48 -33.45 2.24
C LEU A 529 -25.61 -32.77 3.31
N ILE A 530 -25.53 -31.44 3.31
CA ILE A 530 -24.82 -30.65 4.33
C ILE A 530 -25.37 -30.99 5.72
N GLN A 531 -26.69 -30.97 5.90
CA GLN A 531 -27.34 -31.30 7.17
C GLN A 531 -27.02 -32.73 7.63
N LYS A 532 -26.92 -33.68 6.69
CA LYS A 532 -26.57 -35.07 6.98
C LYS A 532 -25.10 -35.24 7.40
N ILE A 533 -24.18 -34.52 6.77
CA ILE A 533 -22.73 -34.70 6.97
C ILE A 533 -22.20 -33.86 8.14
N PHE A 534 -22.63 -32.61 8.24
CA PHE A 534 -22.11 -31.59 9.15
C PHE A 534 -23.12 -31.17 10.24
N GLY A 535 -24.38 -31.61 10.16
CA GLY A 535 -25.36 -31.31 11.20
C GLY A 535 -25.92 -29.89 11.19
N VAL A 536 -25.54 -29.05 10.22
CA VAL A 536 -25.94 -27.65 10.09
C VAL A 536 -26.85 -27.39 8.88
N ALA A 537 -27.61 -26.31 8.95
CA ALA A 537 -28.40 -25.80 7.83
C ALA A 537 -27.77 -24.47 7.36
N PRO A 538 -27.20 -24.41 6.15
CA PRO A 538 -26.47 -23.22 5.70
C PRO A 538 -27.42 -22.03 5.51
N LYS A 539 -26.95 -20.81 5.81
CA LYS A 539 -27.69 -19.56 5.55
C LYS A 539 -27.11 -18.75 4.40
N GLY A 540 -25.82 -18.91 4.11
CA GLY A 540 -25.19 -18.37 2.92
C GLY A 540 -25.42 -19.22 1.70
N PHE A 541 -25.53 -18.56 0.54
CA PHE A 541 -25.59 -19.21 -0.76
C PHE A 541 -24.41 -18.79 -1.63
N TRP A 542 -23.52 -19.73 -1.94
CA TRP A 542 -22.55 -19.60 -3.01
C TRP A 542 -23.26 -19.74 -4.36
N ASN A 543 -23.16 -18.71 -5.18
CA ASN A 543 -23.75 -18.71 -6.50
C ASN A 543 -22.77 -19.28 -7.53
N PRO A 544 -23.07 -20.42 -8.19
CA PRO A 544 -22.16 -21.02 -9.16
C PRO A 544 -21.75 -20.03 -10.26
N GLU A 545 -20.45 -19.90 -10.46
CA GLU A 545 -19.80 -18.94 -11.37
C GLU A 545 -20.19 -17.48 -11.14
N ARG A 546 -20.59 -17.16 -9.90
CA ARG A 546 -21.04 -15.83 -9.46
C ARG A 546 -22.10 -15.19 -10.39
N THR A 547 -22.85 -16.02 -11.13
CA THR A 547 -23.85 -15.56 -12.11
C THR A 547 -25.12 -15.07 -11.44
N TRP A 548 -25.38 -13.76 -11.42
CA TRP A 548 -26.52 -13.19 -10.70
C TRP A 548 -27.74 -12.90 -11.57
N SER A 549 -28.92 -13.08 -10.98
CA SER A 549 -30.18 -12.53 -11.49
C SER A 549 -31.09 -12.13 -10.33
N GLN A 550 -31.71 -10.95 -10.41
CA GLN A 550 -32.61 -10.45 -9.34
C GLN A 550 -33.72 -11.45 -9.01
N SER A 551 -34.14 -12.22 -10.01
CA SER A 551 -35.16 -13.25 -9.91
C SER A 551 -34.78 -14.44 -9.00
N PHE A 552 -33.52 -14.57 -8.57
CA PHE A 552 -33.08 -15.57 -7.60
C PHE A 552 -33.48 -15.24 -6.16
N VAL A 553 -33.74 -13.97 -5.82
CA VAL A 553 -34.06 -13.55 -4.44
C VAL A 553 -35.19 -14.39 -3.82
N PRO A 554 -36.39 -14.54 -4.43
CA PRO A 554 -37.45 -15.36 -3.84
C PRO A 554 -37.11 -16.86 -3.81
N LEU A 555 -36.27 -17.34 -4.75
CA LEU A 555 -35.83 -18.73 -4.77
C LEU A 555 -34.92 -19.04 -3.57
N LEU A 556 -33.95 -18.18 -3.29
CA LEU A 556 -32.99 -18.39 -2.22
C LEU A 556 -33.66 -18.25 -0.85
N VAL A 557 -34.43 -17.17 -0.65
CA VAL A 557 -35.13 -16.89 0.63
C VAL A 557 -36.10 -18.01 1.01
N ARG A 558 -36.92 -18.49 0.07
CA ARG A 558 -37.88 -19.57 0.36
C ARG A 558 -37.22 -20.92 0.64
N ASN A 559 -35.94 -21.08 0.31
CA ASN A 559 -35.14 -22.26 0.66
C ASN A 559 -34.27 -22.06 1.90
N GLY A 560 -34.45 -20.94 2.62
CA GLY A 560 -33.80 -20.69 3.91
C GLY A 560 -32.40 -20.09 3.82
N TYR A 561 -32.08 -19.43 2.70
CA TYR A 561 -30.87 -18.60 2.59
C TYR A 561 -31.17 -17.15 2.92
N GLU A 562 -30.23 -16.49 3.57
CA GLU A 562 -30.34 -15.11 4.08
C GLU A 562 -29.39 -14.16 3.36
N TYR A 563 -28.29 -14.67 2.79
CA TYR A 563 -27.30 -13.85 2.09
C TYR A 563 -26.60 -14.60 0.93
N THR A 564 -25.97 -13.84 0.04
CA THR A 564 -25.16 -14.32 -1.11
C THR A 564 -24.08 -13.29 -1.45
N GLN A 565 -23.14 -13.68 -2.31
CA GLN A 565 -22.12 -12.81 -2.89
C GLN A 565 -22.54 -12.34 -4.29
N VAL A 566 -22.15 -11.11 -4.67
CA VAL A 566 -22.29 -10.53 -6.02
C VAL A 566 -21.05 -9.67 -6.30
N GLU A 567 -20.47 -9.78 -7.51
CA GLU A 567 -19.30 -8.97 -7.92
C GLU A 567 -19.57 -7.47 -7.89
N ASP A 568 -18.56 -6.75 -7.43
CA ASP A 568 -18.43 -5.30 -7.32
C ASP A 568 -19.01 -4.53 -8.51
N TYR A 569 -18.60 -4.89 -9.73
CA TYR A 569 -18.97 -4.20 -10.95
C TYR A 569 -20.48 -4.33 -11.24
N ILE A 570 -21.13 -5.43 -10.80
CA ILE A 570 -22.58 -5.62 -10.93
C ILE A 570 -23.30 -4.70 -9.96
N LEU A 571 -22.78 -4.56 -8.73
CA LEU A 571 -23.35 -3.68 -7.71
C LEU A 571 -23.20 -2.21 -8.10
N GLU A 572 -22.03 -1.79 -8.58
CA GLU A 572 -21.77 -0.44 -9.07
C GLU A 572 -22.77 -0.06 -10.19
N ARG A 573 -22.92 -0.93 -11.19
CA ARG A 573 -23.87 -0.73 -12.29
C ARG A 573 -25.33 -0.73 -11.83
N SER A 574 -25.62 -1.37 -10.70
CA SER A 574 -26.94 -1.36 -10.07
C SER A 574 -27.21 -0.08 -9.27
N GLY A 575 -26.25 0.84 -9.21
CA GLY A 575 -26.36 2.13 -8.52
C GLY A 575 -25.96 2.07 -7.05
N ALA A 576 -25.20 1.04 -6.64
CA ALA A 576 -24.55 1.05 -5.33
C ALA A 576 -23.64 2.27 -5.21
N SER A 577 -23.65 2.91 -4.05
CA SER A 577 -22.85 4.11 -3.78
C SER A 577 -22.04 3.96 -2.50
N GLY A 578 -21.04 4.83 -2.32
CA GLY A 578 -20.12 4.74 -1.19
C GLY A 578 -19.07 3.65 -1.39
N SER A 579 -18.52 3.16 -0.28
CA SER A 579 -17.51 2.10 -0.30
C SER A 579 -18.07 0.78 -0.83
N GLU A 580 -17.27 0.05 -1.61
CA GLU A 580 -17.64 -1.26 -2.14
C GLU A 580 -17.79 -2.31 -1.02
N TYR A 581 -17.04 -2.17 0.09
CA TYR A 581 -17.06 -3.09 1.25
C TYR A 581 -18.31 -2.97 2.12
N LEU A 582 -19.23 -2.05 1.82
CA LEU A 582 -20.52 -1.95 2.51
C LEU A 582 -21.39 -3.18 2.20
N VAL A 583 -21.90 -3.82 3.25
CA VAL A 583 -22.89 -4.90 3.11
C VAL A 583 -24.26 -4.34 2.80
N ARG A 584 -24.96 -4.89 1.81
CA ARG A 584 -26.20 -4.32 1.25
C ARG A 584 -27.37 -5.30 1.30
N THR A 585 -28.57 -4.84 0.99
CA THR A 585 -29.73 -5.72 0.75
C THR A 585 -30.29 -5.56 -0.65
N THR A 586 -30.99 -6.59 -1.11
CA THR A 586 -31.83 -6.52 -2.30
C THR A 586 -33.13 -7.29 -2.08
N SER A 587 -34.19 -6.85 -2.74
CA SER A 587 -35.56 -7.26 -2.46
C SER A 587 -36.32 -7.55 -3.76
N LEU A 588 -37.08 -8.63 -3.77
CA LEU A 588 -38.02 -8.96 -4.86
C LEU A 588 -39.22 -9.71 -4.30
N ASN A 589 -40.43 -9.33 -4.70
CA ASN A 589 -41.69 -10.01 -4.35
C ASN A 589 -41.88 -10.22 -2.82
N GLY A 590 -41.46 -9.24 -2.01
CA GLY A 590 -41.55 -9.32 -0.54
C GLY A 590 -40.52 -10.24 0.12
N SER A 591 -39.59 -10.81 -0.65
CA SER A 591 -38.39 -11.49 -0.15
C SER A 591 -37.22 -10.51 -0.17
N GLN A 592 -36.35 -10.56 0.84
CA GLN A 592 -35.14 -9.74 0.94
C GLN A 592 -33.94 -10.65 1.18
N LEU A 593 -32.81 -10.34 0.57
CA LEU A 593 -31.54 -11.05 0.67
C LEU A 593 -30.43 -10.04 0.97
N VAL A 594 -29.50 -10.41 1.84
CA VAL A 594 -28.28 -9.62 2.08
C VAL A 594 -27.24 -9.95 1.01
N ILE A 595 -26.53 -8.94 0.53
CA ILE A 595 -25.48 -9.04 -0.47
C ILE A 595 -24.14 -8.62 0.13
N PHE A 596 -23.16 -9.52 0.04
CA PHE A 596 -21.76 -9.21 0.26
C PHE A 596 -21.08 -8.94 -1.09
N ASN A 597 -20.14 -8.00 -1.09
CA ASN A 597 -19.34 -7.68 -2.27
C ASN A 597 -18.33 -8.82 -2.52
N ASP A 598 -18.28 -9.33 -3.75
CA ASP A 598 -17.17 -10.17 -4.22
C ASP A 598 -16.06 -9.24 -4.72
N ASP A 599 -15.05 -9.09 -3.88
CA ASP A 599 -13.99 -8.07 -3.96
C ASP A 599 -12.77 -8.66 -4.65
N LYS A 600 -12.65 -8.35 -5.94
CA LYS A 600 -11.58 -8.88 -6.80
C LYS A 600 -10.22 -8.24 -6.53
N ASN A 601 -10.20 -7.06 -5.93
CA ASN A 601 -8.96 -6.44 -5.51
C ASN A 601 -8.37 -7.19 -4.31
N PHE A 602 -9.15 -7.40 -3.25
CA PHE A 602 -8.68 -8.13 -2.08
C PHE A 602 -8.42 -9.61 -2.37
N GLU A 603 -9.16 -10.23 -3.30
CA GLU A 603 -8.83 -11.55 -3.86
C GLU A 603 -7.38 -11.61 -4.37
N GLY A 604 -7.00 -10.69 -5.27
CA GLY A 604 -5.64 -10.60 -5.81
C GLY A 604 -4.59 -10.32 -4.73
N ILE A 605 -4.91 -9.48 -3.75
CA ILE A 605 -4.01 -9.17 -2.63
C ILE A 605 -3.72 -10.40 -1.78
N VAL A 606 -4.75 -11.16 -1.41
CA VAL A 606 -4.59 -12.38 -0.60
C VAL A 606 -3.84 -13.45 -1.40
N ASN A 607 -4.16 -13.64 -2.68
CA ASN A 607 -3.45 -14.59 -3.54
C ASN A 607 -1.97 -14.20 -3.68
N GLY A 608 -1.66 -12.94 -3.98
CA GLY A 608 -0.28 -12.46 -4.07
C GLY A 608 0.48 -12.57 -2.74
N ALA A 609 -0.18 -12.40 -1.60
CA ALA A 609 0.41 -12.64 -0.30
C ALA A 609 0.72 -14.14 -0.10
N ILE A 610 -0.19 -15.05 -0.49
CA ILE A 610 0.02 -16.50 -0.42
C ILE A 610 1.19 -16.92 -1.32
N ASP A 611 1.28 -16.39 -2.54
CA ASP A 611 2.31 -16.74 -3.51
C ASP A 611 3.70 -16.25 -3.04
N SER A 612 3.78 -15.01 -2.55
CA SER A 612 5.05 -14.38 -2.11
C SER A 612 5.47 -14.77 -0.69
N GLY A 613 4.52 -15.13 0.17
CA GLY A 613 4.74 -15.27 1.62
C GLY A 613 4.84 -13.94 2.37
N ASP A 614 4.56 -12.81 1.73
CA ASP A 614 4.60 -11.48 2.35
C ASP A 614 3.18 -10.90 2.54
N ALA A 615 2.83 -10.61 3.80
CA ALA A 615 1.55 -10.04 4.17
C ALA A 615 1.55 -8.50 4.24
N SER A 616 2.67 -7.83 4.01
CA SER A 616 2.83 -6.39 4.27
C SER A 616 1.82 -5.54 3.51
N TYR A 617 1.71 -5.76 2.19
CA TYR A 617 0.73 -5.04 1.36
C TYR A 617 -0.72 -5.32 1.77
N MET A 618 -1.03 -6.55 2.16
CA MET A 618 -2.37 -6.92 2.63
C MET A 618 -2.71 -6.24 3.96
N VAL A 619 -1.75 -6.14 4.89
CA VAL A 619 -1.93 -5.42 6.16
C VAL A 619 -2.13 -3.93 5.91
N ASP A 620 -1.35 -3.33 5.01
CA ASP A 620 -1.48 -1.92 4.65
C ASP A 620 -2.85 -1.64 4.01
N PHE A 621 -3.28 -2.47 3.07
CA PHE A 621 -4.60 -2.37 2.47
C PHE A 621 -5.72 -2.48 3.51
N LEU A 622 -5.64 -3.46 4.42
CA LEU A 622 -6.63 -3.61 5.48
C LEU A 622 -6.61 -2.42 6.46
N TRP A 623 -5.46 -1.80 6.68
CA TRP A 623 -5.33 -0.60 7.50
C TRP A 623 -5.98 0.62 6.83
N GLU A 624 -5.84 0.76 5.52
CA GLU A 624 -6.57 1.77 4.76
C GLU A 624 -8.09 1.57 4.88
N GLN A 625 -8.58 0.34 4.70
CA GLN A 625 -10.01 0.05 4.85
C GLN A 625 -10.50 0.26 6.28
N TYR A 626 -9.69 -0.12 7.26
CA TYR A 626 -9.95 0.18 8.66
C TYR A 626 -10.14 1.68 8.87
N ASN A 627 -9.25 2.54 8.36
CA ASN A 627 -9.33 3.99 8.51
C ASN A 627 -10.56 4.60 7.81
N LEU A 628 -11.00 4.03 6.69
CA LEU A 628 -12.20 4.45 5.98
C LEU A 628 -13.50 4.00 6.68
N ASP A 629 -13.48 2.84 7.35
CA ASP A 629 -14.66 2.23 7.96
C ASP A 629 -15.05 2.84 9.32
N VAL A 630 -15.12 4.17 9.45
CA VAL A 630 -15.33 4.85 10.75
C VAL A 630 -16.60 4.43 11.53
N ASN A 631 -17.55 3.74 10.87
CA ASN A 631 -18.80 3.27 11.46
C ASN A 631 -18.86 1.75 11.70
N ASP A 632 -17.76 1.02 11.48
CA ASP A 632 -17.69 -0.46 11.54
C ASP A 632 -18.80 -1.12 10.71
N GLN A 633 -18.87 -0.80 9.42
CA GLN A 633 -19.87 -1.31 8.48
C GLN A 633 -19.25 -2.10 7.32
N PHE A 634 -17.93 -2.11 7.18
CA PHE A 634 -17.25 -2.79 6.09
C PHE A 634 -17.10 -4.28 6.41
N ALA A 635 -17.30 -5.10 5.38
CA ALA A 635 -16.87 -6.49 5.37
C ALA A 635 -15.91 -6.68 4.18
N VAL A 636 -14.62 -6.75 4.46
CA VAL A 636 -13.59 -7.01 3.43
C VAL A 636 -13.56 -8.52 3.17
N CYS A 637 -13.66 -8.92 1.92
CA CYS A 637 -14.14 -10.25 1.55
C CYS A 637 -13.22 -10.92 0.54
N TYR A 638 -12.73 -12.13 0.86
CA TYR A 638 -11.92 -12.96 -0.04
C TYR A 638 -12.69 -14.21 -0.42
N PHE A 639 -12.99 -14.42 -1.70
CA PHE A 639 -13.83 -15.52 -2.19
C PHE A 639 -13.17 -16.31 -3.33
N GLU A 640 -12.28 -17.23 -3.00
CA GLU A 640 -11.50 -17.95 -4.00
C GLU A 640 -11.80 -19.44 -4.05
N ASP A 641 -11.55 -20.03 -5.23
CA ASP A 641 -11.48 -21.47 -5.43
C ASP A 641 -10.39 -22.07 -4.50
N ALA A 642 -10.76 -23.05 -3.69
CA ALA A 642 -9.85 -23.65 -2.72
C ALA A 642 -8.64 -24.29 -3.40
N GLU A 643 -8.82 -24.73 -4.65
CA GLU A 643 -7.81 -25.30 -5.53
C GLU A 643 -6.63 -24.35 -5.81
N ALA A 644 -6.83 -23.04 -5.70
CA ALA A 644 -5.76 -22.05 -5.80
C ALA A 644 -4.70 -22.22 -4.70
N THR A 645 -5.08 -22.73 -3.53
CA THR A 645 -4.16 -22.97 -2.40
C THR A 645 -3.64 -24.42 -2.42
N GLY A 646 -3.05 -24.82 -3.55
CA GLY A 646 -2.22 -26.02 -3.69
C GLY A 646 -2.52 -26.91 -4.89
N LEU A 647 -3.77 -27.03 -5.37
CA LEU A 647 -4.03 -27.96 -6.48
C LEU A 647 -3.41 -27.45 -7.78
N TRP A 648 -3.54 -26.15 -8.07
CA TRP A 648 -2.97 -25.55 -9.28
C TRP A 648 -1.45 -25.67 -9.33
N ASP A 649 -0.77 -25.40 -8.20
CA ASP A 649 0.66 -25.64 -8.02
C ASP A 649 1.05 -27.09 -8.29
N TYR A 650 0.32 -28.02 -7.67
CA TYR A 650 0.57 -29.44 -7.89
C TYR A 650 0.40 -29.84 -9.36
N GLU A 651 -0.60 -29.30 -10.05
CA GLU A 651 -0.83 -29.52 -11.48
C GLU A 651 0.28 -28.91 -12.36
N ASN A 652 0.89 -27.81 -11.92
CA ASN A 652 2.06 -27.18 -12.53
C ASN A 652 3.39 -27.89 -12.18
N GLY A 653 3.36 -28.88 -11.30
CA GLY A 653 4.55 -29.64 -10.85
C GLY A 653 5.31 -28.98 -9.72
N GLU A 654 4.69 -28.02 -9.05
CA GLU A 654 5.21 -27.28 -7.91
C GLU A 654 4.81 -27.95 -6.60
N ASN A 655 5.27 -27.38 -5.48
CA ASN A 655 5.08 -27.98 -4.17
C ASN A 655 3.94 -27.25 -3.40
N PRO A 656 2.73 -27.85 -3.29
CA PRO A 656 1.57 -27.20 -2.67
C PRO A 656 1.75 -26.87 -1.17
N HIS A 657 2.77 -27.44 -0.54
CA HIS A 657 3.11 -27.12 0.84
C HIS A 657 3.59 -25.67 1.02
N ILE A 658 4.05 -25.01 -0.04
CA ILE A 658 4.49 -23.61 0.00
C ILE A 658 3.29 -22.73 0.35
N ASP A 659 2.21 -22.80 -0.42
CA ASP A 659 0.97 -22.03 -0.20
C ASP A 659 0.43 -22.22 1.22
N TRP A 660 0.46 -23.46 1.73
CA TRP A 660 -0.05 -23.76 3.06
C TRP A 660 0.80 -23.16 4.18
N ASN A 661 2.12 -23.08 3.98
CA ASN A 661 3.02 -22.46 4.93
C ASN A 661 2.89 -20.94 4.87
N ASN A 662 2.75 -20.38 3.66
CA ASN A 662 2.57 -18.95 3.47
C ASN A 662 1.22 -18.51 4.06
N LEU A 663 0.13 -19.24 3.81
CA LEU A 663 -1.16 -18.99 4.44
C LEU A 663 -1.09 -19.08 5.98
N ASP A 664 -0.37 -20.05 6.55
CA ASP A 664 -0.15 -20.17 8.02
C ASP A 664 0.55 -18.92 8.59
N GLN A 665 1.56 -18.41 7.89
CA GLN A 665 2.28 -17.18 8.26
C GLN A 665 1.38 -15.95 8.13
N ILE A 666 0.65 -15.82 7.03
CA ILE A 666 -0.26 -14.72 6.76
C ILE A 666 -1.37 -14.65 7.82
N LEU A 667 -2.00 -15.77 8.13
CA LEU A 667 -3.02 -15.84 9.18
C LEU A 667 -2.42 -15.48 10.55
N THR A 668 -1.17 -15.89 10.84
CA THR A 668 -0.46 -15.48 12.05
C THR A 668 -0.23 -13.96 12.09
N VAL A 669 0.11 -13.33 10.96
CA VAL A 669 0.26 -11.88 10.85
C VAL A 669 -1.08 -11.19 11.10
N LEU A 670 -2.16 -11.62 10.45
CA LEU A 670 -3.50 -11.06 10.67
C LEU A 670 -3.94 -11.18 12.13
N GLU A 671 -3.68 -12.32 12.78
CA GLU A 671 -3.96 -12.54 14.21
C GLU A 671 -3.12 -11.66 15.14
N SER A 672 -1.96 -11.20 14.69
CA SER A 672 -1.11 -10.28 15.46
C SER A 672 -1.65 -8.84 15.49
N HIS A 673 -2.57 -8.49 14.59
CA HIS A 673 -3.21 -7.18 14.51
C HIS A 673 -4.60 -7.20 15.16
N PRO A 674 -4.77 -6.69 16.40
CA PRO A 674 -6.04 -6.79 17.12
C PRO A 674 -7.18 -5.92 16.55
N TRP A 675 -6.85 -5.01 15.62
CA TRP A 675 -7.80 -4.23 14.84
C TRP A 675 -8.33 -4.99 13.62
N ILE A 676 -7.77 -6.16 13.28
CA ILE A 676 -8.30 -7.08 12.27
C ILE A 676 -9.11 -8.16 12.97
N LYS A 677 -10.26 -8.52 12.40
CA LYS A 677 -11.07 -9.63 12.87
C LYS A 677 -11.41 -10.57 11.72
N LEU A 678 -10.77 -11.74 11.71
CA LEU A 678 -11.20 -12.86 10.87
C LEU A 678 -12.51 -13.41 11.41
N THR A 679 -13.58 -13.27 10.62
CA THR A 679 -14.96 -13.55 11.03
C THR A 679 -15.69 -14.36 9.96
N THR A 680 -16.95 -14.68 10.22
CA THR A 680 -17.86 -15.28 9.23
C THR A 680 -19.03 -14.36 8.93
N TYR A 681 -19.73 -14.59 7.82
CA TYR A 681 -20.91 -13.80 7.44
C TYR A 681 -21.99 -13.82 8.54
N GLU A 682 -22.29 -14.98 9.11
CA GLU A 682 -23.28 -15.10 10.18
C GLU A 682 -22.86 -14.38 11.47
N GLU A 683 -21.56 -14.28 11.75
CA GLU A 683 -21.08 -13.50 12.87
C GLU A 683 -21.13 -12.00 12.58
N PHE A 684 -20.72 -11.58 11.39
CA PHE A 684 -20.83 -10.20 10.95
C PHE A 684 -22.29 -9.71 11.07
N LEU A 685 -23.25 -10.44 10.51
CA LEU A 685 -24.66 -10.05 10.53
C LEU A 685 -25.33 -10.07 11.92
N LYS A 686 -24.67 -10.62 12.97
CA LYS A 686 -25.14 -10.49 14.36
C LYS A 686 -24.82 -9.13 14.96
N ASN A 687 -23.75 -8.49 14.50
CA ASN A 687 -23.20 -7.28 15.10
C ASN A 687 -23.40 -6.05 14.20
N HIS A 688 -23.57 -6.25 12.88
CA HIS A 688 -23.64 -5.20 11.89
C HIS A 688 -24.95 -5.27 11.12
N ALA A 689 -25.49 -4.10 10.77
CA ALA A 689 -26.67 -3.97 9.92
C ALA A 689 -26.22 -3.63 8.49
N PRO A 690 -26.85 -4.20 7.45
CA PRO A 690 -26.63 -3.78 6.07
C PRO A 690 -26.86 -2.26 5.90
N ALA A 691 -26.01 -1.61 5.12
CA ALA A 691 -25.95 -0.17 4.97
C ALA A 691 -27.10 0.41 4.14
N GLU A 692 -27.43 -0.23 3.02
CA GLU A 692 -28.45 0.24 2.08
C GLU A 692 -29.15 -0.91 1.32
N ASP A 693 -30.31 -0.60 0.75
CA ASP A 693 -31.02 -1.49 -0.18
C ASP A 693 -30.78 -1.03 -1.62
N VAL A 694 -30.25 -1.91 -2.46
CA VAL A 694 -29.89 -1.65 -3.87
C VAL A 694 -30.82 -2.38 -4.84
N SER A 695 -32.10 -2.50 -4.49
CA SER A 695 -33.07 -3.18 -5.35
C SER A 695 -33.48 -2.33 -6.56
N PRO A 696 -33.54 -2.91 -7.78
CA PRO A 696 -33.07 -4.24 -8.15
C PRO A 696 -31.56 -4.25 -8.43
N VAL A 697 -30.89 -5.35 -8.09
CA VAL A 697 -29.53 -5.61 -8.58
C VAL A 697 -29.65 -6.15 -10.00
N LEU A 698 -28.95 -5.51 -10.94
CA LEU A 698 -28.96 -5.89 -12.35
C LEU A 698 -28.42 -7.30 -12.55
N ASP A 699 -28.97 -8.04 -13.50
CA ASP A 699 -28.45 -9.34 -13.88
C ASP A 699 -26.99 -9.18 -14.39
N GLY A 700 -26.11 -10.08 -13.96
CA GLY A 700 -24.66 -10.00 -14.23
C GLY A 700 -24.00 -11.37 -14.13
N ALA A 701 -22.76 -11.50 -14.59
CA ALA A 701 -22.00 -12.74 -14.53
C ALA A 701 -20.55 -12.43 -14.19
N ALA A 702 -19.82 -13.39 -13.63
CA ALA A 702 -18.44 -13.14 -13.25
C ALA A 702 -17.59 -12.56 -14.39
N THR A 703 -16.64 -11.68 -14.07
CA THR A 703 -15.74 -11.07 -15.06
C THR A 703 -14.98 -12.14 -15.84
N TRP A 704 -14.50 -13.20 -15.18
CA TRP A 704 -13.81 -14.33 -15.83
C TRP A 704 -14.69 -15.16 -16.77
N MET A 705 -16.03 -15.13 -16.59
CA MET A 705 -17.00 -15.74 -17.52
C MET A 705 -17.24 -14.87 -18.77
N GLY A 706 -16.53 -13.75 -18.90
CA GLY A 706 -16.72 -12.75 -19.94
C GLY A 706 -17.74 -11.67 -19.57
N GLY A 707 -18.10 -11.53 -18.29
CA GLY A 707 -19.07 -10.55 -17.80
C GLY A 707 -20.40 -10.64 -18.54
N ASP A 708 -20.90 -9.50 -19.00
CA ASP A 708 -22.19 -9.44 -19.71
C ASP A 708 -22.21 -10.21 -21.04
N SER A 709 -21.06 -10.43 -21.68
CA SER A 709 -20.99 -11.20 -22.92
C SER A 709 -21.40 -12.66 -22.74
N TRP A 710 -21.35 -13.16 -21.50
CA TRP A 710 -21.85 -14.48 -21.14
C TRP A 710 -23.34 -14.64 -21.49
N PHE A 711 -24.16 -13.61 -21.32
CA PHE A 711 -25.59 -13.69 -21.61
C PHE A 711 -25.85 -13.90 -23.11
N ASP A 712 -25.03 -13.34 -23.99
CA ASP A 712 -25.11 -13.59 -25.43
C ASP A 712 -24.77 -15.05 -25.76
N GLN A 713 -23.71 -15.58 -25.14
CA GLN A 713 -23.32 -16.99 -25.32
C GLN A 713 -24.41 -17.95 -24.79
N ASN A 714 -24.95 -17.65 -23.62
CA ASN A 714 -26.01 -18.43 -22.96
C ASN A 714 -27.34 -18.42 -23.76
N ASN A 715 -27.56 -17.39 -24.57
CA ASN A 715 -28.70 -17.26 -25.48
C ASN A 715 -28.40 -17.76 -26.92
N SER A 716 -27.21 -18.31 -27.17
CA SER A 716 -26.85 -18.83 -28.49
C SER A 716 -27.77 -20.00 -28.94
N PRO A 717 -27.92 -20.24 -30.26
CA PRO A 717 -28.70 -21.37 -30.76
C PRO A 717 -28.25 -22.73 -30.21
N LEU A 718 -26.94 -22.88 -29.96
CA LEU A 718 -26.37 -24.09 -29.38
C LEU A 718 -26.83 -24.29 -27.93
N MET A 719 -26.69 -23.26 -27.08
CA MET A 719 -27.11 -23.33 -25.68
C MET A 719 -28.63 -23.48 -25.53
N ASN A 720 -29.40 -22.86 -26.42
CA ASN A 720 -30.85 -23.09 -26.51
C ASN A 720 -31.19 -24.55 -26.86
N GLY A 721 -30.41 -25.16 -27.77
CA GLY A 721 -30.52 -26.59 -28.09
C GLY A 721 -30.24 -27.49 -26.88
N TYR A 722 -29.15 -27.21 -26.15
CA TYR A 722 -28.81 -27.93 -24.92
C TYR A 722 -29.90 -27.78 -23.85
N ARG A 723 -30.40 -26.56 -23.63
CA ARG A 723 -31.47 -26.28 -22.68
C ARG A 723 -32.75 -27.02 -23.07
N ALA A 724 -33.11 -27.03 -24.34
CA ALA A 724 -34.27 -27.80 -24.83
C ALA A 724 -34.11 -29.31 -24.58
N PHE A 725 -32.93 -29.87 -24.88
CA PHE A 725 -32.64 -31.28 -24.64
C PHE A 725 -32.64 -31.63 -23.15
N PHE A 726 -31.97 -30.82 -22.32
CA PHE A 726 -32.00 -30.93 -20.86
C PHE A 726 -33.43 -30.96 -20.33
N ASN A 727 -34.30 -30.08 -20.83
CA ASN A 727 -35.70 -30.05 -20.42
C ASN A 727 -36.49 -31.28 -20.87
N GLN A 728 -36.19 -31.87 -22.02
CA GLN A 728 -36.80 -33.15 -22.41
C GLN A 728 -36.45 -34.25 -21.41
N ILE A 729 -35.18 -34.33 -20.99
CA ILE A 729 -34.72 -35.28 -19.96
C ILE A 729 -35.40 -34.98 -18.62
N ARG A 730 -35.34 -33.74 -18.14
CA ARG A 730 -35.96 -33.30 -16.88
C ARG A 730 -37.44 -33.65 -16.83
N ASN A 731 -38.19 -33.34 -17.89
CA ASN A 731 -39.62 -33.63 -17.97
C ASN A 731 -39.90 -35.14 -18.01
N TYR A 732 -39.04 -35.93 -18.66
CA TYR A 732 -39.15 -37.38 -18.62
C TYR A 732 -38.92 -37.92 -17.20
N LEU A 733 -37.86 -37.48 -16.51
CA LEU A 733 -37.55 -37.89 -15.14
C LEU A 733 -38.67 -37.49 -14.16
N ASN A 734 -39.24 -36.29 -14.31
CA ASN A 734 -40.38 -35.85 -13.49
C ASN A 734 -41.61 -36.77 -13.68
N ARG A 735 -41.93 -37.18 -14.92
CA ARG A 735 -43.02 -38.13 -15.19
C ARG A 735 -42.75 -39.50 -14.58
N VAL A 736 -41.51 -39.98 -14.65
CA VAL A 736 -41.11 -41.25 -14.03
C VAL A 736 -41.26 -41.16 -12.51
N ASN A 737 -40.74 -40.10 -11.89
CA ASN A 737 -40.84 -39.91 -10.44
C ASN A 737 -42.30 -39.80 -9.98
N GLN A 738 -43.15 -39.06 -10.69
CA GLN A 738 -44.58 -39.00 -10.41
C GLN A 738 -45.22 -40.40 -10.44
N THR A 739 -44.90 -41.19 -11.47
CA THR A 739 -45.41 -42.57 -11.59
C THR A 739 -44.97 -43.45 -10.42
N ILE A 740 -43.71 -43.31 -9.96
CA ILE A 740 -43.20 -44.02 -8.79
C ILE A 740 -43.94 -43.59 -7.52
N GLN A 741 -44.16 -42.30 -7.31
CA GLN A 741 -44.88 -41.80 -6.12
C GLN A 741 -46.34 -42.28 -6.09
N GLU A 742 -47.03 -42.26 -7.24
CA GLU A 742 -48.39 -42.80 -7.37
C GLU A 742 -48.44 -44.30 -7.10
N ALA A 743 -47.45 -45.07 -7.56
CA ALA A 743 -47.33 -46.49 -7.28
C ALA A 743 -47.11 -46.76 -5.78
N LYS A 744 -46.22 -46.01 -5.13
CA LYS A 744 -45.99 -46.09 -3.67
C LYS A 744 -47.25 -45.77 -2.86
N GLN A 745 -48.00 -44.73 -3.24
CA GLN A 745 -49.28 -44.40 -2.60
C GLN A 745 -50.33 -45.50 -2.77
N GLN A 746 -50.24 -46.30 -3.82
CA GLN A 746 -51.08 -47.48 -4.06
C GLN A 746 -50.56 -48.75 -3.38
N GLY A 747 -49.51 -48.67 -2.54
CA GLY A 747 -48.93 -49.81 -1.85
C GLY A 747 -48.20 -50.79 -2.76
N LYS A 748 -47.79 -50.35 -3.95
CA LYS A 748 -46.91 -51.13 -4.83
C LYS A 748 -45.47 -50.80 -4.44
N ASP A 749 -44.68 -51.86 -4.26
CA ASP A 749 -43.23 -51.78 -4.03
C ASP A 749 -42.49 -51.38 -5.31
#